data_AF-A0A970DST8-F1
#
_entry.id   AF-A0A970DST8-F1
#
_cell.length_a   1.000
_cell.length_b   1.000
_cell.length_c   1.000
_cell.angle_alpha   90.00
_cell.angle_beta   90.00
_cell.angle_gamma   90.00
#
_symmetry.space_group_name_H-M   'P 1'
#
loop_
_entity.id
_entity.type
_entity.pdbx_description
1 polymer ?
#
loop_
_entity_poly.entity_id
_entity_poly.type
_entity_poly.pdbx_seq_one_letter_code
_entity_poly.pdbx_strand_id
1 'polypeptide(L)'
;MHAVQRTKKSKSSSAGLPVKILFGVTLSELGGAQRVVFDLISSLPQEQYDITLVTSPGGQLIHWIEELNKKRKREIKIIQLSSIKRELSPYYDIKAVKELYKIIKKEKYDIVHFHSSKMGILGRVAAYLAGIKNIYFTVHGWGINDNMSKVKKFILGAAERFAGRLSTKVICVSQQDREKGIRNGWIKEANSCVIHNGVEPITYNKGRLKEELGLRGDVPIVGMVARLKEPKDPMFTIEVINELRKRGKNCKLVIIGDGPLKEDCQSLIEKYQLQEWVTLLGSREEARSLLPDMQVFTLFSKWEGLPICILEAMAEGLPVVASKMGGIPELIEVGVNGYLLSKKDVIEAADYIEELLSNNSLRETMGARGKEIYASRFTKDRMVEDYHALYMMSYGLKEEGSKEALSEAAAALQQERGKVIASKKNFSWLLVGNVFNAGSRGALLVILAKLGMPADVGVFSTALSINTPIFMLADLDLRTILATDSKNQYSFSDYATLRIHTCLFSVGISFLVALILTVFFKLSITSALVIVVMAVAKSLEALSDLILGLLQKNRCMDKIGKSLIIKALLSCSMMAVIFYFTKSVIFSTIGLALSWATVLVLYDVCNARILFKEKLSINYKAVKGLLKTSLPMGLVLMIWSLNLNVPNYFIRGYLGEEELGYFSSMFHLVIASDIIVNSLMQAELPTLAGYYWEGRRKSFFKTLKNLVHIACFLGAVGVFVSSCCGKNILAILFREDYAARSRIFTLLMLAYAVQYLNICLNNSITAARLLKVQPYIYIVALGGNVLANMVLVPRYGLYGAAYAVIISAIMQLIGNGAINYSLYNNFTRRPKDFNNLM
;
A
#
# COMPACT_ATOMS: atom_id res chain seq x y z
N MET A 1 25.91 -18.66 44.46
CA MET A 1 27.24 -18.12 44.78
C MET A 1 27.57 -17.01 43.80
N HIS A 2 27.79 -15.81 44.35
CA HIS A 2 28.48 -14.63 43.80
C HIS A 2 28.30 -14.23 42.32
N ALA A 3 27.48 -13.20 42.10
CA ALA A 3 27.93 -11.87 41.65
C ALA A 3 26.75 -10.88 41.57
N VAL A 4 26.21 -10.52 42.74
CA VAL A 4 25.46 -9.28 42.94
C VAL A 4 26.50 -8.21 43.22
N GLN A 5 26.69 -7.24 42.32
CA GLN A 5 27.34 -5.98 42.68
C GLN A 5 26.85 -4.81 41.80
N ARG A 6 25.99 -4.00 42.42
CA ARG A 6 25.97 -2.53 42.38
C ARG A 6 25.83 -1.87 41.00
N THR A 7 24.60 -1.84 40.49
CA THR A 7 24.15 -0.66 39.73
C THR A 7 24.02 0.52 40.69
N LYS A 8 24.88 1.52 40.48
CA LYS A 8 24.94 2.78 41.22
C LYS A 8 23.56 3.44 41.25
N LYS A 9 23.06 3.74 42.46
CA LYS A 9 22.14 4.85 42.70
C LYS A 9 22.74 6.11 42.05
N SER A 10 22.21 6.57 40.91
CA SER A 10 22.42 7.95 40.51
C SER A 10 21.55 8.81 41.42
N LYS A 11 22.22 9.62 42.26
CA LYS A 11 21.58 10.67 43.02
C LYS A 11 21.09 11.75 42.05
N SER A 12 19.87 12.20 42.33
CA SER A 12 19.14 13.33 41.74
C SER A 12 20.00 14.51 41.30
N SER A 13 19.76 15.00 40.08
CA SER A 13 20.00 16.41 39.74
C SER A 13 19.22 16.85 38.48
N SER A 14 17.90 16.96 38.61
CA SER A 14 17.15 18.19 38.29
C SER A 14 15.67 17.93 38.60
N ALA A 15 15.18 18.39 39.76
CA ALA A 15 13.76 18.40 40.04
C ALA A 15 13.09 19.46 39.16
N GLY A 16 12.88 19.12 37.88
CA GLY A 16 11.99 19.86 37.01
C GLY A 16 10.58 19.76 37.56
N LEU A 17 9.79 20.82 37.38
CA LEU A 17 8.37 20.78 37.72
C LEU A 17 7.71 19.59 36.96
N PRO A 18 6.77 18.89 37.61
CA PRO A 18 6.04 17.77 37.02
C PRO A 18 5.29 18.24 35.76
N VAL A 19 5.28 17.42 34.72
CA VAL A 19 4.62 17.70 33.44
C VAL A 19 3.12 17.86 33.66
N LYS A 20 2.57 19.03 33.38
CA LYS A 20 1.14 19.31 33.49
C LYS A 20 0.40 18.75 32.29
N ILE A 21 -0.44 17.75 32.51
CA ILE A 21 -1.25 17.10 31.48
C ILE A 21 -2.74 17.27 31.73
N LEU A 22 -3.47 17.73 30.71
CA LEU A 22 -4.93 17.78 30.71
C LEU A 22 -5.49 16.65 29.86
N PHE A 23 -6.19 15.71 30.49
CA PHE A 23 -7.03 14.74 29.79
C PHE A 23 -8.43 15.30 29.59
N GLY A 24 -9.04 15.05 28.42
CA GLY A 24 -10.43 15.42 28.18
C GLY A 24 -11.25 14.30 27.56
N VAL A 25 -12.47 14.08 28.06
CA VAL A 25 -13.48 13.17 27.47
C VAL A 25 -14.85 13.83 27.46
N THR A 26 -15.72 13.52 26.49
CA THR A 26 -17.05 14.17 26.41
C THR A 26 -17.98 13.77 27.55
N LEU A 27 -18.15 12.46 27.78
CA LEU A 27 -19.00 11.90 28.84
C LEU A 27 -18.16 10.98 29.71
N SER A 28 -18.49 10.90 31.01
CA SER A 28 -17.83 10.02 31.96
C SER A 28 -18.60 8.70 32.24
N GLU A 29 -19.59 8.36 31.39
CA GLU A 29 -20.28 7.06 31.41
C GLU A 29 -19.34 5.89 31.10
N LEU A 30 -19.66 4.70 31.60
CA LEU A 30 -18.91 3.46 31.37
C LEU A 30 -18.76 3.15 29.87
N GLY A 31 -17.51 2.99 29.43
CA GLY A 31 -17.15 2.71 28.05
C GLY A 31 -15.65 2.51 27.85
N GLY A 32 -15.25 2.00 26.69
CA GLY A 32 -13.85 1.65 26.44
C GLY A 32 -12.90 2.85 26.42
N ALA A 33 -13.36 4.00 25.91
CA ALA A 33 -12.55 5.22 25.91
C ALA A 33 -12.26 5.72 27.34
N GLN A 34 -13.26 5.70 28.21
CA GLN A 34 -13.16 6.10 29.60
C GLN A 34 -12.28 5.14 30.39
N ARG A 35 -12.37 3.83 30.10
CA ARG A 35 -11.48 2.83 30.68
C ARG A 35 -10.02 3.10 30.35
N VAL A 36 -9.70 3.37 29.09
CA VAL A 36 -8.32 3.73 28.68
C VAL A 36 -7.85 5.01 29.36
N VAL A 37 -8.70 6.04 29.46
CA VAL A 37 -8.35 7.28 30.19
C VAL A 37 -8.04 6.98 31.66
N PHE A 38 -8.87 6.18 32.33
CA PHE A 38 -8.63 5.77 33.71
C PHE A 38 -7.34 4.96 33.86
N ASP A 39 -7.08 4.00 32.97
CA ASP A 39 -5.89 3.16 33.00
C ASP A 39 -4.61 4.00 32.80
N LEU A 40 -4.65 5.02 31.94
CA LEU A 40 -3.56 5.99 31.80
C LEU A 40 -3.36 6.84 33.06
N ILE A 41 -4.43 7.47 33.56
CA ILE A 41 -4.37 8.34 34.74
C ILE A 41 -3.89 7.56 35.97
N SER A 42 -4.36 6.33 36.14
CA SER A 42 -4.03 5.48 37.29
C SER A 42 -2.59 4.97 37.28
N SER A 43 -2.02 4.67 36.11
CA SER A 43 -0.68 4.07 35.99
C SER A 43 0.46 5.05 35.72
N LEU A 44 0.19 6.29 35.27
CA LEU A 44 1.27 7.26 35.01
C LEU A 44 2.00 7.66 36.32
N PRO A 45 3.35 7.77 36.32
CA PRO A 45 4.14 8.10 37.50
C PRO A 45 3.74 9.42 38.17
N GLN A 46 3.31 9.37 39.43
CA GLN A 46 2.82 10.52 40.21
C GLN A 46 3.85 11.64 40.39
N GLU A 47 5.14 11.28 40.42
CA GLU A 47 6.25 12.22 40.61
C GLU A 47 6.54 13.03 39.33
N GLN A 48 6.18 12.48 38.16
CA GLN A 48 6.49 13.07 36.86
C GLN A 48 5.33 13.86 36.26
N TYR A 49 4.08 13.57 36.65
CA TYR A 49 2.88 14.15 36.04
C TYR A 49 1.97 14.87 37.04
N ASP A 50 1.48 16.02 36.62
CA ASP A 50 0.40 16.76 37.26
C ASP A 50 -0.87 16.67 36.39
N ILE A 51 -1.86 15.91 36.83
CA ILE A 51 -2.95 15.45 35.97
C ILE A 51 -4.23 16.24 36.28
N THR A 52 -4.87 16.77 35.24
CA THR A 52 -6.25 17.27 35.29
C THR A 52 -7.14 16.49 34.33
N LEU A 53 -8.35 16.14 34.74
CA LEU A 53 -9.42 15.63 33.86
C LEU A 53 -10.46 16.74 33.61
N VAL A 54 -10.86 16.92 32.35
CA VAL A 54 -12.04 17.72 31.97
C VAL A 54 -13.12 16.86 31.31
N THR A 55 -14.36 16.97 31.79
CA THR A 55 -15.50 16.16 31.31
C THR A 55 -16.83 16.90 31.50
N SER A 56 -17.90 16.42 30.85
CA SER A 56 -19.27 16.74 31.26
C SER A 56 -19.56 16.22 32.68
N PRO A 57 -20.45 16.88 33.46
CA PRO A 57 -20.80 16.44 34.81
C PRO A 57 -21.41 15.03 34.86
N GLY A 58 -21.10 14.31 35.94
CA GLY A 58 -21.63 12.97 36.21
C GLY A 58 -21.00 11.84 35.40
N GLY A 59 -21.07 10.62 35.95
CA GLY A 59 -20.58 9.39 35.32
C GLY A 59 -19.48 8.68 36.13
N GLN A 60 -19.30 7.40 35.82
CA GLN A 60 -18.50 6.48 36.61
C GLN A 60 -16.98 6.77 36.60
N LEU A 61 -16.46 7.38 35.51
CA LEU A 61 -15.05 7.78 35.47
C LEU A 61 -14.69 8.81 36.54
N ILE A 62 -15.61 9.73 36.89
CA ILE A 62 -15.39 10.73 37.94
C ILE A 62 -15.25 10.01 39.28
N HIS A 63 -16.18 9.12 39.60
CA HIS A 63 -16.14 8.32 40.84
C HIS A 63 -14.88 7.47 40.94
N TRP A 64 -14.44 6.83 39.84
CA TRP A 64 -13.19 6.07 39.84
C TRP A 64 -11.96 6.94 40.16
N ILE A 65 -11.94 8.19 39.69
CA ILE A 65 -10.85 9.13 39.99
C ILE A 65 -10.95 9.67 41.42
N GLU A 66 -12.15 9.93 41.94
CA GLU A 66 -12.38 10.31 43.33
C GLU A 66 -11.89 9.21 44.30
N GLU A 67 -12.24 7.94 44.04
CA GLU A 67 -11.74 6.81 44.83
C GLU A 67 -10.23 6.62 44.70
N LEU A 68 -9.67 6.87 43.51
CA LEU A 68 -8.23 6.82 43.27
C LEU A 68 -7.52 7.96 44.03
N ASN A 69 -8.10 9.16 44.09
CA ASN A 69 -7.54 10.31 44.81
C ASN A 69 -7.38 10.04 46.31
N LYS A 70 -8.29 9.26 46.92
CA LYS A 70 -8.16 8.83 48.33
C LYS A 70 -6.88 8.03 48.62
N LYS A 71 -6.28 7.42 47.59
CA LYS A 71 -5.10 6.53 47.71
C LYS A 71 -3.82 7.15 47.13
N ARG A 72 -3.89 8.31 46.46
CA ARG A 72 -2.74 8.95 45.79
C ARG A 72 -2.12 10.05 46.64
N LYS A 73 -0.81 10.25 46.47
CA LYS A 73 -0.08 11.36 47.13
C LYS A 73 -0.37 12.70 46.47
N ARG A 74 -0.58 12.71 45.15
CA ARG A 74 -0.96 13.88 44.36
C ARG A 74 -2.36 13.72 43.83
N GLU A 75 -3.23 14.65 44.20
CA GLU A 75 -4.62 14.68 43.76
C GLU A 75 -4.73 14.99 42.27
N ILE A 76 -5.62 14.27 41.58
CA ILE A 76 -6.02 14.53 40.20
C ILE A 76 -7.17 15.55 40.23
N LYS A 77 -6.95 16.73 39.62
CA LYS A 77 -7.97 17.78 39.54
C LYS A 77 -9.06 17.38 38.54
N ILE A 78 -10.34 17.48 38.93
CA ILE A 78 -11.49 17.21 38.04
C ILE A 78 -12.20 18.53 37.73
N ILE A 79 -12.36 18.86 36.45
CA ILE A 79 -13.11 20.03 35.98
C ILE A 79 -14.33 19.56 35.21
N GLN A 80 -15.52 19.88 35.73
CA GLN A 80 -16.79 19.51 35.13
C GLN A 80 -17.39 20.71 34.39
N LEU A 81 -17.67 20.57 33.09
CA LEU A 81 -18.24 21.64 32.26
C LEU A 81 -19.60 21.24 31.69
N SER A 82 -20.67 21.89 32.15
CA SER A 82 -22.05 21.65 31.70
C SER A 82 -22.30 22.05 30.24
N SER A 83 -21.39 22.82 29.63
CA SER A 83 -21.40 23.15 28.20
C SER A 83 -21.04 21.95 27.30
N ILE A 84 -20.36 20.93 27.83
CA ILE A 84 -20.01 19.72 27.08
C ILE A 84 -21.22 18.80 27.07
N LYS A 85 -21.94 18.79 25.94
CA LYS A 85 -23.09 17.91 25.70
C LYS A 85 -22.80 16.84 24.65
N ARG A 86 -23.53 15.73 24.63
CA ARG A 86 -23.37 14.68 23.60
C ARG A 86 -23.84 15.14 22.22
N GLU A 87 -24.98 15.82 22.18
CA GLU A 87 -25.63 16.28 20.95
C GLU A 87 -24.90 17.47 20.33
N LEU A 88 -24.95 17.59 19.00
CA LEU A 88 -24.35 18.72 18.29
C LEU A 88 -25.21 19.97 18.55
N SER A 89 -24.61 21.02 19.10
CA SER A 89 -25.32 22.26 19.39
C SER A 89 -24.34 23.43 19.29
N PRO A 90 -24.42 24.27 18.23
CA PRO A 90 -23.46 25.35 18.02
C PRO A 90 -23.26 26.27 19.23
N TYR A 91 -24.35 26.61 19.93
CA TYR A 91 -24.30 27.45 21.13
C TYR A 91 -23.45 26.82 22.24
N TYR A 92 -23.75 25.56 22.61
CA TYR A 92 -23.02 24.84 23.66
C TYR A 92 -21.59 24.50 23.22
N ASP A 93 -21.38 24.18 21.95
CA ASP A 93 -20.08 23.84 21.39
C ASP A 93 -19.12 25.04 21.40
N ILE A 94 -19.60 26.23 21.03
CA ILE A 94 -18.83 27.48 21.13
C ILE A 94 -18.55 27.83 22.60
N LYS A 95 -19.54 27.67 23.49
CA LYS A 95 -19.37 27.90 24.93
C LYS A 95 -18.30 26.98 25.52
N ALA A 96 -18.32 25.69 25.16
CA ALA A 96 -17.33 24.70 25.59
C ALA A 96 -15.92 25.05 25.10
N VAL A 97 -15.75 25.48 23.84
CA VAL A 97 -14.44 25.94 23.34
C VAL A 97 -13.92 27.15 24.12
N LYS A 98 -14.79 28.13 24.44
CA LYS A 98 -14.42 29.32 25.22
C LYS A 98 -13.99 28.96 26.65
N GLU A 99 -14.72 28.06 27.30
CA GLU A 99 -14.41 27.59 28.66
C GLU A 99 -13.10 26.79 28.69
N LEU A 100 -12.94 25.83 27.77
CA LEU A 100 -11.70 25.06 27.60
C LEU A 100 -10.50 25.98 27.32
N TYR A 101 -10.64 26.97 26.44
CA TYR A 101 -9.58 27.93 26.15
C TYR A 101 -9.16 28.72 27.40
N LYS A 102 -10.12 29.21 28.20
CA LYS A 102 -9.83 29.93 29.46
C LYS A 102 -9.07 29.05 30.44
N ILE A 103 -9.47 27.79 30.60
CA ILE A 103 -8.83 26.83 31.50
C ILE A 103 -7.41 26.53 31.02
N ILE A 104 -7.25 26.16 29.75
CA ILE A 104 -5.96 25.78 29.17
C ILE A 104 -4.96 26.94 29.24
N LYS A 105 -5.42 28.16 28.94
CA LYS A 105 -4.58 29.37 28.97
C LYS A 105 -4.19 29.79 30.39
N LYS A 106 -5.09 29.63 31.36
CA LYS A 106 -4.85 29.99 32.77
C LYS A 106 -3.86 29.03 33.43
N GLU A 107 -4.07 27.73 33.26
CA GLU A 107 -3.32 26.69 33.99
C GLU A 107 -1.98 26.32 33.33
N LYS A 108 -1.78 26.74 32.07
CA LYS A 108 -0.54 26.53 31.27
C LYS A 108 -0.11 25.06 31.23
N TYR A 109 -0.95 24.19 30.68
CA TYR A 109 -0.63 22.77 30.50
C TYR A 109 0.52 22.57 29.49
N ASP A 110 1.37 21.57 29.75
CA ASP A 110 2.45 21.17 28.85
C ASP A 110 1.95 20.24 27.74
N ILE A 111 0.99 19.37 28.08
CA ILE A 111 0.34 18.42 27.19
C ILE A 111 -1.17 18.50 27.38
N VAL A 112 -1.91 18.51 26.28
CA VAL A 112 -3.35 18.23 26.30
C VAL A 112 -3.61 16.96 25.51
N HIS A 113 -4.45 16.08 26.07
CA HIS A 113 -4.77 14.81 25.45
C HIS A 113 -6.28 14.55 25.50
N PHE A 114 -6.90 14.62 24.34
CA PHE A 114 -8.34 14.45 24.21
C PHE A 114 -8.69 13.02 23.76
N HIS A 115 -9.78 12.52 24.31
CA HIS A 115 -10.41 11.26 23.95
C HIS A 115 -11.87 11.53 23.58
N SER A 116 -12.47 10.67 22.75
CA SER A 116 -13.81 10.81 22.13
C SER A 116 -13.92 11.91 21.07
N SER A 117 -14.68 11.67 19.99
CA SER A 117 -14.69 12.54 18.80
C SER A 117 -15.08 13.99 19.10
N LYS A 118 -16.12 14.22 19.92
CA LYS A 118 -16.61 15.58 20.19
C LYS A 118 -15.62 16.39 21.02
N MET A 119 -15.16 15.85 22.15
CA MET A 119 -14.11 16.47 22.95
C MET A 119 -12.81 16.63 22.14
N GLY A 120 -12.48 15.65 21.30
CA GLY A 120 -11.37 15.72 20.37
C GLY A 120 -11.42 16.97 19.49
N ILE A 121 -12.55 17.26 18.85
CA ILE A 121 -12.68 18.46 18.00
C ILE A 121 -12.62 19.74 18.83
N LEU A 122 -13.46 19.87 19.86
CA LEU A 122 -13.57 21.11 20.65
C LEU A 122 -12.29 21.43 21.43
N GLY A 123 -11.71 20.41 22.07
CA GLY A 123 -10.48 20.53 22.86
C GLY A 123 -9.27 20.90 22.03
N ARG A 124 -9.08 20.28 20.86
CA ARG A 124 -7.97 20.61 19.95
C ARG A 124 -8.02 22.06 19.47
N VAL A 125 -9.22 22.56 19.14
CA VAL A 125 -9.41 23.97 18.77
C VAL A 125 -9.06 24.89 19.93
N ALA A 126 -9.59 24.61 21.13
CA ALA A 126 -9.31 25.43 22.32
C ALA A 126 -7.82 25.44 22.70
N ALA A 127 -7.15 24.28 22.61
CA ALA A 127 -5.73 24.15 22.93
C ALA A 127 -4.82 24.86 21.92
N TYR A 128 -5.14 24.77 20.64
CA TYR A 128 -4.41 25.48 19.59
C TYR A 128 -4.53 26.99 19.78
N LEU A 129 -5.74 27.51 20.06
CA LEU A 129 -5.96 28.92 20.37
C LEU A 129 -5.23 29.38 21.64
N ALA A 130 -5.06 28.49 22.61
CA ALA A 130 -4.30 28.76 23.84
C ALA A 130 -2.77 28.67 23.65
N GLY A 131 -2.27 28.28 22.47
CA GLY A 131 -0.84 28.22 22.16
C GLY A 131 -0.13 26.96 22.68
N ILE A 132 -0.86 25.89 22.95
CA ILE A 132 -0.27 24.61 23.40
C ILE A 132 0.50 23.95 22.26
N LYS A 133 1.74 23.51 22.53
CA LYS A 133 2.61 22.85 21.54
C LYS A 133 2.36 21.35 21.40
N ASN A 134 1.91 20.68 22.46
CA ASN A 134 1.68 19.24 22.50
C ASN A 134 0.18 18.94 22.59
N ILE A 135 -0.47 18.86 21.42
CA ILE A 135 -1.91 18.61 21.30
C ILE A 135 -2.15 17.20 20.79
N TYR A 136 -2.64 16.33 21.67
CA TYR A 136 -2.88 14.92 21.38
C TYR A 136 -4.35 14.55 21.31
N PHE A 137 -4.65 13.57 20.47
CA PHE A 137 -5.98 12.99 20.35
C PHE A 137 -5.90 11.49 20.15
N THR A 138 -6.60 10.71 20.97
CA THR A 138 -6.75 9.26 20.75
C THR A 138 -8.09 8.94 20.08
N VAL A 139 -8.00 8.25 18.93
CA VAL A 139 -9.13 7.73 18.17
C VAL A 139 -9.49 6.33 18.69
N HIS A 140 -10.61 6.23 19.40
CA HIS A 140 -11.21 4.99 19.89
C HIS A 140 -12.20 4.36 18.89
N GLY A 141 -11.91 4.52 17.60
CA GLY A 141 -12.84 4.32 16.49
C GLY A 141 -13.45 5.62 15.99
N TRP A 142 -13.54 5.78 14.67
CA TRP A 142 -14.10 6.98 14.07
C TRP A 142 -15.63 7.04 14.21
N GLY A 143 -16.15 8.09 14.84
CA GLY A 143 -17.59 8.36 14.97
C GLY A 143 -18.33 8.68 13.66
N ILE A 144 -17.66 8.56 12.51
CA ILE A 144 -18.23 8.73 11.17
C ILE A 144 -18.47 7.34 10.58
N ASN A 145 -19.74 6.93 10.52
CA ASN A 145 -20.18 5.61 10.06
C ASN A 145 -21.12 5.70 8.86
N ASP A 146 -21.38 4.56 8.21
CA ASP A 146 -22.08 4.55 6.93
C ASP A 146 -23.58 4.87 6.99
N ASN A 147 -24.18 4.73 8.16
CA ASN A 147 -25.61 4.98 8.42
C ASN A 147 -25.95 6.47 8.59
N MET A 148 -24.95 7.35 8.56
CA MET A 148 -25.17 8.80 8.64
C MET A 148 -25.52 9.42 7.28
N SER A 149 -26.35 10.46 7.29
CA SER A 149 -26.64 11.24 6.08
C SER A 149 -25.35 11.79 5.46
N LYS A 150 -25.31 11.88 4.12
CA LYS A 150 -24.13 12.36 3.38
C LYS A 150 -23.66 13.74 3.86
N VAL A 151 -24.60 14.61 4.22
CA VAL A 151 -24.33 15.95 4.77
C VAL A 151 -23.63 15.86 6.12
N LYS A 152 -24.15 15.05 7.06
CA LYS A 152 -23.56 14.91 8.40
C LYS A 152 -22.16 14.28 8.34
N LYS A 153 -21.96 13.29 7.45
CA LYS A 153 -20.63 12.72 7.16
C LYS A 153 -19.64 13.78 6.66
N PHE A 154 -20.08 14.62 5.72
CA PHE A 154 -19.23 15.68 5.17
C PHE A 154 -18.83 16.71 6.23
N ILE A 155 -19.79 17.21 7.03
CA ILE A 155 -19.54 18.20 8.09
C ILE A 155 -18.57 17.65 9.14
N LEU A 156 -18.84 16.45 9.67
CA LEU A 156 -17.96 15.83 10.67
C LEU A 156 -16.59 15.47 10.08
N GLY A 157 -16.53 15.01 8.84
CA GLY A 157 -15.27 14.74 8.16
C GLY A 157 -14.43 16.01 7.94
N ALA A 158 -15.08 17.13 7.60
CA ALA A 158 -14.42 18.43 7.50
C ALA A 158 -13.93 18.91 8.87
N ALA A 159 -14.73 18.74 9.93
CA ALA A 159 -14.34 19.09 11.29
C ALA A 159 -13.15 18.24 11.80
N GLU A 160 -13.16 16.93 11.56
CA GLU A 160 -12.04 16.05 11.90
C GLU A 160 -10.78 16.40 11.10
N ARG A 161 -10.91 16.70 9.81
CA ARG A 161 -9.80 17.17 8.97
C ARG A 161 -9.20 18.48 9.45
N PHE A 162 -10.04 19.42 9.87
CA PHE A 162 -9.59 20.68 10.43
C PHE A 162 -8.85 20.44 11.75
N ALA A 163 -9.48 19.73 12.70
CA ALA A 163 -8.90 19.44 14.01
C ALA A 163 -7.63 18.56 13.92
N GLY A 164 -7.55 17.66 12.93
CA GLY A 164 -6.38 16.85 12.64
C GLY A 164 -5.16 17.65 12.20
N ARG A 165 -5.34 18.85 11.62
CA ARG A 165 -4.24 19.80 11.32
C ARG A 165 -3.74 20.53 12.56
N LEU A 166 -4.60 20.69 13.57
CA LEU A 166 -4.26 21.33 14.85
C LEU A 166 -3.58 20.36 15.82
N SER A 167 -3.55 19.07 15.50
CA SER A 167 -2.99 18.03 16.38
C SER A 167 -1.49 17.85 16.12
N THR A 168 -0.70 17.87 17.19
CA THR A 168 0.71 17.45 17.18
C THR A 168 0.80 15.95 16.94
N LYS A 169 -0.09 15.19 17.60
CA LYS A 169 -0.18 13.74 17.45
C LYS A 169 -1.62 13.23 17.52
N VAL A 170 -1.96 12.32 16.61
CA VAL A 170 -3.18 11.53 16.66
C VAL A 170 -2.82 10.07 16.88
N ILE A 171 -3.23 9.52 18.01
CA ILE A 171 -3.02 8.12 18.38
C ILE A 171 -4.25 7.34 17.93
N CYS A 172 -4.06 6.28 17.15
CA CYS A 172 -5.14 5.39 16.75
C CYS A 172 -5.00 4.08 17.52
N VAL A 173 -6.10 3.54 18.05
CA VAL A 173 -6.06 2.28 18.80
C VAL A 173 -5.89 1.05 17.90
N SER A 174 -6.00 1.22 16.59
CA SER A 174 -5.82 0.19 15.58
C SER A 174 -5.13 0.78 14.34
N GLN A 175 -4.39 -0.06 13.64
CA GLN A 175 -3.84 0.27 12.32
C GLN A 175 -4.97 0.56 11.31
N GLN A 176 -6.09 -0.16 11.40
CA GLN A 176 -7.24 0.11 10.53
C GLN A 176 -7.82 1.52 10.73
N ASP A 177 -7.96 2.00 11.98
CA ASP A 177 -8.42 3.36 12.26
C ASP A 177 -7.44 4.40 11.73
N ARG A 178 -6.13 4.16 11.91
CA ARG A 178 -5.09 5.05 11.36
C ARG A 178 -5.22 5.19 9.85
N GLU A 179 -5.36 4.06 9.16
CA GLU A 179 -5.53 4.04 7.71
C GLU A 179 -6.84 4.69 7.28
N LYS A 180 -7.95 4.42 7.96
CA LYS A 180 -9.24 5.07 7.68
C LYS A 180 -9.13 6.59 7.81
N GLY A 181 -8.47 7.08 8.85
CA GLY A 181 -8.23 8.50 9.06
C GLY A 181 -7.37 9.14 7.97
N ILE A 182 -6.30 8.47 7.55
CA ILE A 182 -5.41 8.94 6.47
C ILE A 182 -6.16 8.93 5.12
N ARG A 183 -6.87 7.83 4.79
CA ARG A 183 -7.63 7.67 3.54
C ARG A 183 -8.69 8.75 3.36
N ASN A 184 -9.38 9.10 4.44
CA ASN A 184 -10.42 10.14 4.42
C ASN A 184 -9.87 11.57 4.58
N GLY A 185 -8.54 11.72 4.72
CA GLY A 185 -7.88 13.01 4.89
C GLY A 185 -8.20 13.70 6.22
N TRP A 186 -8.65 12.96 7.23
CA TRP A 186 -8.91 13.48 8.58
C TRP A 186 -7.61 13.74 9.34
N ILE A 187 -6.60 12.90 9.11
CA ILE A 187 -5.27 12.99 9.74
C ILE A 187 -4.16 12.81 8.71
N LYS A 188 -2.94 13.24 9.04
CA LYS A 188 -1.75 13.01 8.21
C LYS A 188 -0.97 11.81 8.74
N GLU A 189 -0.22 11.18 7.86
CA GLU A 189 0.64 10.06 8.28
C GLU A 189 1.72 10.52 9.28
N ALA A 190 2.35 11.67 8.99
CA ALA A 190 3.41 12.25 9.82
C ALA A 190 2.99 12.57 11.26
N ASN A 191 1.72 12.92 11.47
CA ASN A 191 1.20 13.23 12.81
C ASN A 191 0.31 12.12 13.38
N SER A 192 0.42 10.87 12.91
CA SER A 192 -0.40 9.75 13.42
C SER A 192 0.39 8.48 13.74
N CYS A 193 0.09 7.80 14.84
CA CYS A 193 0.70 6.53 15.26
C CYS A 193 -0.39 5.56 15.74
N VAL A 194 0.00 4.32 15.97
CA VAL A 194 -0.84 3.31 16.60
C VAL A 194 -0.29 3.04 18.00
N ILE A 195 -1.17 3.07 19.00
CA ILE A 195 -0.92 2.49 20.33
C ILE A 195 -2.15 1.66 20.63
N HIS A 196 -1.99 0.34 20.69
CA HIS A 196 -3.10 -0.57 20.91
C HIS A 196 -3.66 -0.41 22.33
N ASN A 197 -4.96 -0.63 22.49
CA ASN A 197 -5.54 -0.71 23.83
C ASN A 197 -4.94 -1.91 24.56
N GLY A 198 -4.74 -1.75 25.86
CA GLY A 198 -4.28 -2.81 26.75
C GLY A 198 -5.22 -3.00 27.93
N VAL A 199 -5.26 -4.22 28.46
CA VAL A 199 -6.02 -4.57 29.67
C VAL A 199 -5.12 -5.27 30.70
N GLU A 200 -5.47 -5.23 31.98
CA GLU A 200 -4.80 -6.03 33.01
C GLU A 200 -5.20 -7.50 32.90
N PRO A 201 -4.47 -8.51 33.38
CA PRO A 201 -5.03 -9.86 33.51
C PRO A 201 -6.18 -9.90 34.54
N ILE A 202 -7.08 -10.88 34.44
CA ILE A 202 -8.16 -11.06 35.41
C ILE A 202 -7.66 -11.95 36.55
N THR A 203 -7.89 -11.52 37.79
CA THR A 203 -7.59 -12.28 39.00
C THR A 203 -8.88 -12.65 39.72
N TYR A 204 -9.68 -13.55 39.14
CA TYR A 204 -10.88 -14.08 39.78
C TYR A 204 -10.97 -15.61 39.64
N ASN A 205 -11.68 -16.22 40.59
CA ASN A 205 -11.89 -17.67 40.65
C ASN A 205 -12.97 -18.10 39.65
N LYS A 206 -12.73 -19.23 38.96
CA LYS A 206 -13.72 -19.92 38.11
C LYS A 206 -14.88 -20.48 38.95
N GLY A 207 -16.09 -20.53 38.38
CA GLY A 207 -17.27 -21.23 38.90
C GLY A 207 -18.50 -20.34 39.12
N ARG A 208 -18.30 -19.04 39.36
CA ARG A 208 -19.34 -18.11 39.82
C ARG A 208 -20.51 -17.96 38.85
N LEU A 209 -20.25 -17.84 37.55
CA LEU A 209 -21.31 -17.66 36.55
C LEU A 209 -22.16 -18.92 36.40
N LYS A 210 -21.55 -20.11 36.47
CA LYS A 210 -22.29 -21.38 36.39
C LYS A 210 -23.21 -21.56 37.60
N GLU A 211 -22.73 -21.22 38.80
CA GLU A 211 -23.51 -21.22 40.04
C GLU A 211 -24.67 -20.22 39.98
N GLU A 212 -24.40 -18.97 39.58
CA GLU A 212 -25.42 -17.91 39.46
C GLU A 212 -26.56 -18.30 38.49
N LEU A 213 -26.23 -19.03 37.41
CA LEU A 213 -27.20 -19.48 36.41
C LEU A 213 -27.88 -20.81 36.76
N GLY A 214 -27.51 -21.45 37.87
CA GLY A 214 -28.03 -22.77 38.26
C GLY A 214 -27.74 -23.87 37.23
N LEU A 215 -26.69 -23.73 36.41
CA LEU A 215 -26.36 -24.68 35.36
C LEU A 215 -25.79 -25.97 35.98
N ARG A 216 -26.54 -27.07 35.84
CA ARG A 216 -26.10 -28.41 36.26
C ARG A 216 -25.30 -29.07 35.14
N GLY A 217 -24.11 -29.62 35.46
CA GLY A 217 -23.26 -30.33 34.51
C GLY A 217 -22.29 -29.44 33.70
N ASP A 218 -21.73 -29.98 32.63
CA ASP A 218 -20.72 -29.30 31.80
C ASP A 218 -21.33 -28.58 30.58
N VAL A 219 -22.48 -27.91 30.76
CA VAL A 219 -23.11 -27.13 29.70
C VAL A 219 -22.18 -25.97 29.30
N PRO A 220 -21.75 -25.89 28.02
CA PRO A 220 -20.82 -24.85 27.61
C PRO A 220 -21.52 -23.50 27.47
N ILE A 221 -20.84 -22.46 27.92
CA ILE A 221 -21.27 -21.07 27.87
C ILE A 221 -20.59 -20.36 26.68
N VAL A 222 -21.41 -19.85 25.77
CA VAL A 222 -21.01 -18.88 24.75
C VAL A 222 -21.24 -17.49 25.31
N GLY A 223 -20.22 -16.64 25.30
CA GLY A 223 -20.24 -15.34 25.94
C GLY A 223 -20.30 -14.16 24.99
N MET A 224 -20.97 -13.08 25.39
CA MET A 224 -20.86 -11.76 24.75
C MET A 224 -20.89 -10.68 25.83
N VAL A 225 -19.85 -9.83 25.88
CA VAL A 225 -19.80 -8.66 26.77
C VAL A 225 -19.82 -7.39 25.93
N ALA A 226 -20.97 -6.70 25.88
CA ALA A 226 -21.16 -5.51 25.06
C ALA A 226 -22.40 -4.70 25.44
N ARG A 227 -22.35 -3.38 25.20
CA ARG A 227 -23.56 -2.53 25.26
C ARG A 227 -24.53 -2.94 24.16
N LEU A 228 -25.80 -3.17 24.50
CA LEU A 228 -26.85 -3.62 23.57
C LEU A 228 -27.29 -2.47 22.66
N LYS A 229 -26.48 -2.19 21.65
CA LYS A 229 -26.68 -1.13 20.65
C LYS A 229 -26.38 -1.63 19.25
N GLU A 230 -26.89 -0.90 18.28
CA GLU A 230 -26.70 -1.17 16.85
C GLU A 230 -25.25 -1.51 16.43
N PRO A 231 -24.18 -0.82 16.93
CA PRO A 231 -22.81 -1.16 16.57
C PRO A 231 -22.43 -2.60 16.91
N LYS A 232 -22.99 -3.18 17.99
CA LYS A 232 -22.60 -4.48 18.56
C LYS A 232 -23.47 -5.63 18.06
N ASP A 233 -24.63 -5.30 17.50
CA ASP A 233 -25.61 -6.21 16.90
C ASP A 233 -25.86 -7.51 17.69
N PRO A 234 -26.36 -7.41 18.93
CA PRO A 234 -26.63 -8.59 19.78
C PRO A 234 -27.69 -9.53 19.19
N MET A 235 -28.56 -9.02 18.31
CA MET A 235 -29.60 -9.79 17.63
C MET A 235 -29.00 -10.90 16.78
N PHE A 236 -27.92 -10.61 16.04
CA PHE A 236 -27.22 -11.60 15.23
C PHE A 236 -26.67 -12.74 16.08
N THR A 237 -26.11 -12.47 17.26
CA THR A 237 -25.65 -13.52 18.18
C THR A 237 -26.80 -14.45 18.59
N ILE A 238 -27.99 -13.90 18.87
CA ILE A 238 -29.18 -14.70 19.22
C ILE A 238 -29.64 -15.58 18.04
N GLU A 239 -29.59 -15.06 16.81
CA GLU A 239 -29.89 -15.84 15.60
C GLU A 239 -28.94 -17.03 15.41
N VAL A 240 -27.64 -16.84 15.71
CA VAL A 240 -26.64 -17.91 15.67
C VAL A 240 -26.93 -19.00 16.70
N ILE A 241 -27.38 -18.63 17.91
CA ILE A 241 -27.79 -19.63 18.91
C ILE A 241 -29.05 -20.38 18.50
N ASN A 242 -30.01 -19.71 17.86
CA ASN A 242 -31.18 -20.38 17.29
C ASN A 242 -30.77 -21.45 16.27
N GLU A 243 -29.78 -21.15 15.44
CA GLU A 243 -29.24 -22.09 14.48
C GLU A 243 -28.55 -23.29 15.15
N LEU A 244 -27.71 -23.06 16.16
CA LEU A 244 -27.10 -24.14 16.96
C LEU A 244 -28.16 -25.03 17.63
N ARG A 245 -29.25 -24.43 18.14
CA ARG A 245 -30.38 -25.17 18.71
C ARG A 245 -31.02 -26.08 17.66
N LYS A 246 -31.30 -25.58 16.45
CA LYS A 246 -31.90 -26.38 15.37
C LYS A 246 -31.04 -27.58 14.99
N ARG A 247 -29.71 -27.46 15.13
CA ARG A 247 -28.73 -28.53 14.92
C ARG A 247 -28.58 -29.48 16.11
N GLY A 248 -29.35 -29.29 17.18
CA GLY A 248 -29.32 -30.13 18.38
C GLY A 248 -28.07 -29.95 19.25
N LYS A 249 -27.34 -28.83 19.13
CA LYS A 249 -26.14 -28.55 19.94
C LYS A 249 -26.53 -27.88 21.22
N ASN A 250 -26.17 -28.46 22.37
CA ASN A 250 -26.49 -27.91 23.70
C ASN A 250 -25.45 -26.87 24.14
N CYS A 251 -25.88 -25.62 24.34
CA CYS A 251 -25.06 -24.54 24.89
C CYS A 251 -25.92 -23.43 25.47
N LYS A 252 -25.37 -22.64 26.41
CA LYS A 252 -26.00 -21.43 26.95
C LYS A 252 -25.32 -20.18 26.41
N LEU A 253 -26.05 -19.27 25.79
CA LEU A 253 -25.56 -17.93 25.49
C LEU A 253 -25.80 -17.01 26.68
N VAL A 254 -24.74 -16.36 27.14
CA VAL A 254 -24.78 -15.34 28.18
C VAL A 254 -24.35 -14.00 27.60
N ILE A 255 -25.28 -13.04 27.57
CA ILE A 255 -25.01 -11.68 27.15
C ILE A 255 -24.94 -10.80 28.40
N ILE A 256 -23.79 -10.17 28.62
CA ILE A 256 -23.54 -9.23 29.72
C ILE A 256 -23.48 -7.81 29.13
N GLY A 257 -24.40 -6.96 29.57
CA GLY A 257 -24.54 -5.59 29.13
C GLY A 257 -26.00 -5.15 29.04
N ASP A 258 -26.20 -3.84 28.98
CA ASP A 258 -27.53 -3.23 28.82
C ASP A 258 -27.51 -2.23 27.65
N GLY A 259 -28.68 -1.78 27.20
CA GLY A 259 -28.81 -0.82 26.12
C GLY A 259 -30.19 -0.83 25.46
N PRO A 260 -30.42 0.11 24.53
CA PRO A 260 -31.72 0.29 23.87
C PRO A 260 -32.22 -0.92 23.07
N LEU A 261 -31.36 -1.88 22.72
CA LEU A 261 -31.80 -3.11 22.02
C LEU A 261 -32.20 -4.24 22.97
N LYS A 262 -32.31 -4.00 24.27
CA LYS A 262 -32.65 -5.05 25.26
C LYS A 262 -34.03 -5.65 25.01
N GLU A 263 -35.04 -4.80 24.80
CA GLU A 263 -36.42 -5.22 24.52
C GLU A 263 -36.52 -5.98 23.19
N ASP A 264 -35.77 -5.55 22.17
CA ASP A 264 -35.66 -6.27 20.89
C ASP A 264 -35.06 -7.67 21.10
N CYS A 265 -33.98 -7.78 21.89
CA CYS A 265 -33.36 -9.05 22.22
C CYS A 265 -34.34 -9.99 22.94
N GLN A 266 -35.08 -9.48 23.92
CA GLN A 266 -36.11 -10.25 24.65
C GLN A 266 -37.21 -10.74 23.70
N SER A 267 -37.72 -9.85 22.84
CA SER A 267 -38.73 -10.19 21.83
C SER A 267 -38.26 -11.27 20.87
N LEU A 268 -36.97 -11.25 20.46
CA LEU A 268 -36.40 -12.26 19.59
C LEU A 268 -36.21 -13.61 20.30
N ILE A 269 -35.80 -13.58 21.58
CA ILE A 269 -35.68 -14.78 22.42
C ILE A 269 -37.05 -15.45 22.58
N GLU A 270 -38.10 -14.67 22.83
CA GLU A 270 -39.47 -15.17 22.94
C GLU A 270 -39.98 -15.73 21.61
N LYS A 271 -39.80 -14.98 20.51
CA LYS A 271 -40.19 -15.38 19.16
C LYS A 271 -39.57 -16.72 18.76
N TYR A 272 -38.29 -16.94 19.10
CA TYR A 272 -37.60 -18.19 18.80
C TYR A 272 -37.73 -19.24 19.90
N GLN A 273 -38.38 -18.96 21.04
CA GLN A 273 -38.47 -19.86 22.19
C GLN A 273 -37.08 -20.29 22.73
N LEU A 274 -36.24 -19.30 23.03
CA LEU A 274 -34.85 -19.47 23.46
C LEU A 274 -34.60 -19.15 24.94
N GLN A 275 -35.64 -19.10 25.79
CA GLN A 275 -35.53 -18.71 27.20
C GLN A 275 -34.56 -19.63 27.97
N GLU A 276 -34.57 -20.93 27.66
CA GLU A 276 -33.63 -21.91 28.23
C GLU A 276 -32.21 -21.81 27.65
N TRP A 277 -32.04 -21.10 26.53
CA TRP A 277 -30.80 -21.06 25.74
C TRP A 277 -30.04 -19.75 25.90
N VAL A 278 -30.72 -18.64 26.17
CA VAL A 278 -30.15 -17.31 26.20
C VAL A 278 -30.48 -16.63 27.52
N THR A 279 -29.46 -16.07 28.18
CA THR A 279 -29.63 -15.25 29.38
C THR A 279 -29.04 -13.86 29.16
N LEU A 280 -29.88 -12.84 29.38
CA LEU A 280 -29.48 -11.44 29.41
C LEU A 280 -29.23 -11.03 30.87
N LEU A 281 -27.97 -10.80 31.26
CA LEU A 281 -27.62 -10.46 32.65
C LEU A 281 -27.71 -8.96 32.97
N GLY A 282 -27.96 -8.12 31.97
CA GLY A 282 -27.90 -6.67 32.13
C GLY A 282 -26.47 -6.17 32.39
N SER A 283 -26.35 -4.91 32.82
CA SER A 283 -25.05 -4.32 33.15
C SER A 283 -24.51 -4.89 34.46
N ARG A 284 -23.27 -5.39 34.46
CA ARG A 284 -22.57 -5.92 35.65
C ARG A 284 -21.23 -5.19 35.79
N GLU A 285 -20.93 -4.66 36.97
CA GLU A 285 -19.63 -4.01 37.23
C GLU A 285 -18.46 -5.00 37.11
N GLU A 286 -18.69 -6.24 37.55
CA GLU A 286 -17.71 -7.32 37.54
C GLU A 286 -17.83 -8.22 36.31
N ALA A 287 -18.32 -7.72 35.17
CA ALA A 287 -18.52 -8.50 33.94
C ALA A 287 -17.27 -9.32 33.55
N ARG A 288 -16.09 -8.75 33.76
CA ARG A 288 -14.79 -9.39 33.55
C ARG A 288 -14.62 -10.69 34.33
N SER A 289 -15.03 -10.69 35.60
CA SER A 289 -14.87 -11.83 36.50
C SER A 289 -15.68 -13.06 36.08
N LEU A 290 -16.62 -12.89 35.14
CA LEU A 290 -17.50 -13.95 34.62
C LEU A 290 -16.96 -14.57 33.33
N LEU A 291 -15.96 -13.96 32.68
CA LEU A 291 -15.32 -14.51 31.48
C LEU A 291 -14.68 -15.90 31.69
N PRO A 292 -14.01 -16.19 32.82
CA PRO A 292 -13.35 -17.49 33.03
C PRO A 292 -14.26 -18.72 32.96
N ASP A 293 -15.58 -18.54 33.08
CA ASP A 293 -16.58 -19.61 33.02
C ASP A 293 -17.08 -19.91 31.60
N MET A 294 -16.73 -19.06 30.64
CA MET A 294 -17.11 -19.19 29.24
C MET A 294 -16.20 -20.19 28.51
N GLN A 295 -16.70 -20.76 27.41
CA GLN A 295 -15.92 -21.66 26.52
C GLN A 295 -15.60 -21.00 25.18
N VAL A 296 -16.45 -20.09 24.69
CA VAL A 296 -16.24 -19.34 23.46
C VAL A 296 -16.71 -17.90 23.68
N PHE A 297 -15.90 -16.92 23.29
CA PHE A 297 -16.30 -15.52 23.31
C PHE A 297 -16.75 -15.06 21.92
N THR A 298 -17.83 -14.29 21.85
CA THR A 298 -18.42 -13.81 20.59
C THR A 298 -18.60 -12.29 20.57
N LEU A 299 -18.31 -11.67 19.42
CA LEU A 299 -18.59 -10.25 19.19
C LEU A 299 -18.83 -9.95 17.70
N PHE A 300 -20.08 -9.70 17.33
CA PHE A 300 -20.49 -9.49 15.94
C PHE A 300 -20.82 -8.02 15.61
N SER A 301 -19.81 -7.15 15.72
CA SER A 301 -19.97 -5.72 15.51
C SER A 301 -20.23 -5.34 14.04
N LYS A 302 -21.10 -4.34 13.81
CA LYS A 302 -21.25 -3.62 12.52
C LYS A 302 -20.10 -2.64 12.29
N TRP A 303 -19.55 -2.05 13.36
CA TRP A 303 -18.34 -1.23 13.31
C TRP A 303 -17.65 -1.22 14.67
N GLU A 304 -16.33 -1.16 14.66
CA GLU A 304 -15.52 -1.25 15.88
C GLU A 304 -14.21 -0.44 15.74
N GLY A 305 -13.67 0.02 16.86
CA GLY A 305 -12.26 0.38 16.97
C GLY A 305 -11.44 -0.87 17.30
N LEU A 306 -10.68 -0.85 18.40
CA LEU A 306 -10.09 -2.05 19.00
C LEU A 306 -10.90 -2.44 20.25
N PRO A 307 -11.75 -3.48 20.21
CA PRO A 307 -12.69 -3.78 21.29
C PRO A 307 -11.97 -4.34 22.51
N ILE A 308 -12.10 -3.65 23.64
CA ILE A 308 -11.50 -4.05 24.92
C ILE A 308 -12.01 -5.43 25.37
N CYS A 309 -13.30 -5.75 25.18
CA CYS A 309 -13.85 -7.03 25.61
C CYS A 309 -13.24 -8.26 24.91
N ILE A 310 -12.75 -8.12 23.67
CA ILE A 310 -11.97 -9.20 23.03
C ILE A 310 -10.61 -9.37 23.71
N LEU A 311 -9.95 -8.26 24.06
CA LEU A 311 -8.69 -8.33 24.81
C LEU A 311 -8.87 -9.00 26.17
N GLU A 312 -9.98 -8.71 26.86
CA GLU A 312 -10.34 -9.34 28.12
C GLU A 312 -10.58 -10.84 27.95
N ALA A 313 -11.27 -11.26 26.88
CA ALA A 313 -11.46 -12.67 26.56
C ALA A 313 -10.13 -13.39 26.23
N MET A 314 -9.25 -12.74 25.47
CA MET A 314 -7.92 -13.27 25.15
C MET A 314 -7.04 -13.41 26.40
N ALA A 315 -7.12 -12.47 27.35
CA ALA A 315 -6.39 -12.55 28.62
C ALA A 315 -6.77 -13.80 29.43
N GLU A 316 -8.02 -14.24 29.34
CA GLU A 316 -8.54 -15.46 29.96
C GLU A 316 -8.31 -16.73 29.14
N GLY A 317 -7.71 -16.60 27.95
CA GLY A 317 -7.48 -17.72 27.06
C GLY A 317 -8.77 -18.29 26.50
N LEU A 318 -9.74 -17.44 26.15
CA LEU A 318 -10.92 -17.86 25.41
C LEU A 318 -10.67 -17.77 23.89
N PRO A 319 -11.05 -18.79 23.11
CA PRO A 319 -11.14 -18.63 21.66
C PRO A 319 -12.26 -17.64 21.31
N VAL A 320 -12.03 -16.82 20.28
CA VAL A 320 -12.93 -15.73 19.90
C VAL A 320 -13.53 -15.97 18.51
N VAL A 321 -14.84 -15.82 18.39
CA VAL A 321 -15.54 -15.76 17.08
C VAL A 321 -16.13 -14.37 16.92
N ALA A 322 -15.63 -13.61 15.94
CA ALA A 322 -15.99 -12.21 15.80
C ALA A 322 -16.20 -11.78 14.34
N SER A 323 -16.80 -10.62 14.12
CA SER A 323 -16.88 -10.04 12.78
C SER A 323 -15.53 -9.47 12.35
N LYS A 324 -15.21 -9.55 11.05
CA LYS A 324 -14.00 -8.97 10.45
C LYS A 324 -14.15 -7.46 10.25
N MET A 325 -14.32 -6.71 11.34
CA MET A 325 -14.58 -5.27 11.34
C MET A 325 -13.62 -4.52 12.26
N GLY A 326 -13.32 -3.25 11.95
CA GLY A 326 -12.49 -2.44 12.84
C GLY A 326 -11.07 -2.98 13.01
N GLY A 327 -10.54 -2.80 14.22
CA GLY A 327 -9.29 -3.38 14.67
C GLY A 327 -9.38 -4.85 15.09
N ILE A 328 -10.54 -5.52 15.00
CA ILE A 328 -10.68 -6.94 15.37
C ILE A 328 -9.67 -7.85 14.64
N PRO A 329 -9.38 -7.68 13.33
CA PRO A 329 -8.38 -8.50 12.64
C PRO A 329 -6.94 -8.31 13.12
N GLU A 330 -6.67 -7.31 13.97
CA GLU A 330 -5.36 -7.13 14.62
C GLU A 330 -5.25 -7.95 15.93
N LEU A 331 -6.38 -8.41 16.46
CA LEU A 331 -6.49 -9.24 17.66
C LEU A 331 -6.56 -10.74 17.34
N ILE A 332 -7.24 -11.08 16.23
CA ILE A 332 -7.56 -12.47 15.88
C ILE A 332 -6.78 -12.93 14.65
N GLU A 333 -5.96 -13.95 14.86
CA GLU A 333 -5.32 -14.75 13.83
C GLU A 333 -6.21 -15.97 13.53
N VAL A 334 -6.80 -15.99 12.33
CA VAL A 334 -7.81 -16.99 11.94
C VAL A 334 -7.25 -18.41 12.02
N GLY A 335 -7.93 -19.28 12.75
CA GLY A 335 -7.51 -20.66 12.99
C GLY A 335 -6.39 -20.82 14.02
N VAL A 336 -5.91 -19.72 14.61
CA VAL A 336 -4.85 -19.72 15.63
C VAL A 336 -5.41 -19.40 17.02
N ASN A 337 -6.13 -18.29 17.17
CA ASN A 337 -6.77 -17.90 18.44
C ASN A 337 -8.27 -17.58 18.30
N GLY A 338 -8.84 -17.84 17.13
CA GLY A 338 -10.25 -17.59 16.85
C GLY A 338 -10.60 -17.59 15.37
N TYR A 339 -11.83 -17.18 15.08
CA TYR A 339 -12.40 -17.10 13.75
C TYR A 339 -12.99 -15.72 13.45
N LEU A 340 -12.94 -15.33 12.17
CA LEU A 340 -13.42 -14.03 11.70
C LEU A 340 -14.42 -14.19 10.55
N LEU A 341 -15.62 -13.67 10.75
CA LEU A 341 -16.67 -13.65 9.74
C LEU A 341 -16.51 -12.45 8.81
N SER A 342 -16.40 -12.72 7.50
CA SER A 342 -16.31 -11.65 6.49
C SER A 342 -17.68 -11.08 6.10
N LYS A 343 -18.76 -11.84 6.35
CA LYS A 343 -20.16 -11.44 6.16
C LYS A 343 -20.98 -11.88 7.37
N LYS A 344 -22.15 -11.26 7.59
CA LYS A 344 -23.09 -11.68 8.62
C LYS A 344 -23.85 -12.92 8.16
N ASP A 345 -23.14 -14.04 8.14
CA ASP A 345 -23.67 -15.35 7.80
C ASP A 345 -23.89 -16.16 9.09
N VAL A 346 -25.15 -16.43 9.40
CA VAL A 346 -25.56 -17.15 10.61
C VAL A 346 -25.05 -18.60 10.57
N ILE A 347 -25.03 -19.22 9.39
CA ILE A 347 -24.59 -20.61 9.21
C ILE A 347 -23.09 -20.71 9.47
N GLU A 348 -22.31 -19.82 8.83
CA GLU A 348 -20.85 -19.79 9.02
C GLU A 348 -20.47 -19.51 10.49
N ALA A 349 -21.18 -18.59 11.15
CA ALA A 349 -20.96 -18.29 12.56
C ALA A 349 -21.28 -19.50 13.46
N ALA A 350 -22.38 -20.20 13.17
CA ALA A 350 -22.76 -21.41 13.88
C ALA A 350 -21.73 -22.53 13.67
N ASP A 351 -21.21 -22.70 12.45
CA ASP A 351 -20.17 -23.71 12.16
C ASP A 351 -18.91 -23.51 13.01
N TYR A 352 -18.40 -22.26 13.09
CA TYR A 352 -17.23 -21.96 13.90
C TYR A 352 -17.47 -22.16 15.40
N ILE A 353 -18.63 -21.75 15.91
CA ILE A 353 -18.96 -21.95 17.32
C ILE A 353 -19.15 -23.45 17.60
N GLU A 354 -19.83 -24.19 16.74
CA GLU A 354 -20.05 -25.63 16.85
C GLU A 354 -18.73 -26.41 16.87
N GLU A 355 -17.78 -26.07 15.99
CA GLU A 355 -16.45 -26.68 15.95
C GLU A 355 -15.73 -26.48 17.29
N LEU A 356 -15.72 -25.25 17.81
CA LEU A 356 -15.12 -24.94 19.09
C LEU A 356 -15.84 -25.69 20.23
N LEU A 357 -17.17 -25.69 20.27
CA LEU A 357 -17.93 -26.41 21.29
C LEU A 357 -17.67 -27.94 21.25
N SER A 358 -17.47 -28.51 20.06
CA SER A 358 -17.29 -29.94 19.87
C SER A 358 -15.83 -30.41 20.07
N ASN A 359 -14.85 -29.50 20.06
CA ASN A 359 -13.42 -29.83 20.14
C ASN A 359 -12.70 -29.12 21.30
N ASN A 360 -12.63 -29.78 22.46
CA ASN A 360 -11.97 -29.24 23.66
C ASN A 360 -10.49 -28.91 23.43
N SER A 361 -9.75 -29.80 22.75
CA SER A 361 -8.31 -29.60 22.49
C SER A 361 -8.07 -28.39 21.60
N LEU A 362 -8.91 -28.17 20.59
CA LEU A 362 -8.84 -26.98 19.74
C LEU A 362 -9.12 -25.72 20.56
N ARG A 363 -10.14 -25.70 21.41
CA ARG A 363 -10.43 -24.53 22.28
C ARG A 363 -9.27 -24.19 23.20
N GLU A 364 -8.70 -25.19 23.87
CA GLU A 364 -7.57 -25.00 24.78
C GLU A 364 -6.34 -24.49 24.04
N THR A 365 -6.04 -25.07 22.87
CA THR A 365 -4.92 -24.64 22.02
C THR A 365 -5.12 -23.21 21.55
N MET A 366 -6.30 -22.87 21.02
CA MET A 366 -6.61 -21.53 20.54
C MET A 366 -6.61 -20.51 21.67
N GLY A 367 -7.16 -20.88 22.82
CA GLY A 367 -7.17 -20.08 24.03
C GLY A 367 -5.77 -19.75 24.54
N ALA A 368 -4.90 -20.77 24.64
CA ALA A 368 -3.50 -20.60 25.02
C ALA A 368 -2.77 -19.65 24.06
N ARG A 369 -2.95 -19.82 22.74
CA ARG A 369 -2.39 -18.89 21.74
C ARG A 369 -2.94 -17.47 21.87
N GLY A 370 -4.25 -17.33 22.12
CA GLY A 370 -4.87 -16.03 22.38
C GLY A 370 -4.24 -15.31 23.58
N LYS A 371 -3.96 -16.05 24.65
CA LYS A 371 -3.32 -15.54 25.87
C LYS A 371 -1.86 -15.15 25.64
N GLU A 372 -1.11 -15.94 24.86
CA GLU A 372 0.26 -15.61 24.44
C GLU A 372 0.29 -14.29 23.63
N ILE A 373 -0.59 -14.17 22.63
CA ILE A 373 -0.71 -12.95 21.81
C ILE A 373 -1.06 -11.75 22.70
N TYR A 374 -2.05 -11.89 23.58
CA TYR A 374 -2.40 -10.87 24.57
C TYR A 374 -1.21 -10.44 25.43
N ALA A 375 -0.52 -11.39 26.08
CA ALA A 375 0.59 -11.11 26.99
C ALA A 375 1.76 -10.40 26.28
N SER A 376 1.97 -10.73 24.99
CA SER A 376 3.03 -10.10 24.20
C SER A 376 2.73 -8.66 23.80
N ARG A 377 1.46 -8.28 23.58
CA ARG A 377 1.12 -7.04 22.84
C ARG A 377 0.04 -6.15 23.46
N PHE A 378 -0.88 -6.71 24.24
CA PHE A 378 -2.14 -6.04 24.60
C PHE A 378 -2.33 -5.92 26.12
N THR A 379 -1.24 -5.86 26.88
CA THR A 379 -1.28 -5.61 28.32
C THR A 379 -1.45 -4.11 28.61
N LYS A 380 -2.12 -3.79 29.73
CA LYS A 380 -2.26 -2.41 30.20
C LYS A 380 -0.89 -1.74 30.36
N ASP A 381 0.08 -2.44 30.95
CA ASP A 381 1.41 -1.89 31.22
C ASP A 381 2.11 -1.46 29.93
N ARG A 382 2.08 -2.32 28.90
CA ARG A 382 2.64 -1.99 27.58
C ARG A 382 1.97 -0.78 26.94
N MET A 383 0.63 -0.71 26.99
CA MET A 383 -0.12 0.47 26.52
C MET A 383 0.32 1.74 27.26
N VAL A 384 0.41 1.70 28.59
CA VAL A 384 0.81 2.84 29.41
C VAL A 384 2.24 3.26 29.12
N GLU A 385 3.17 2.31 28.98
CA GLU A 385 4.57 2.57 28.61
C GLU A 385 4.68 3.26 27.25
N ASP A 386 3.93 2.81 26.24
CA ASP A 386 3.90 3.43 24.92
C ASP A 386 3.39 4.88 24.97
N TYR A 387 2.33 5.15 25.75
CA TYR A 387 1.84 6.52 25.97
C TYR A 387 2.83 7.37 26.78
N HIS A 388 3.44 6.80 27.81
CA HIS A 388 4.44 7.48 28.63
C HIS A 388 5.65 7.88 27.79
N ALA A 389 6.19 6.97 26.99
CA ALA A 389 7.27 7.25 26.04
C ALA A 389 6.89 8.36 25.07
N LEU A 390 5.67 8.33 24.53
CA LEU A 390 5.17 9.38 23.64
C LEU A 390 5.11 10.76 24.33
N TYR A 391 4.68 10.82 25.58
CA TYR A 391 4.62 12.07 26.34
C TYR A 391 6.03 12.62 26.62
N MET A 392 6.96 11.74 27.01
CA MET A 392 8.33 12.13 27.36
C MET A 392 9.16 12.57 26.15
N MET A 393 8.97 11.94 24.98
CA MET A 393 9.63 12.35 23.74
C MET A 393 9.36 13.83 23.39
N SER A 394 8.15 14.31 23.67
CA SER A 394 7.75 15.68 23.35
C SER A 394 8.10 16.70 24.44
N TYR A 395 8.42 16.25 25.65
CA TYR A 395 8.84 17.10 26.76
C TYR A 395 10.37 17.25 26.83
N GLY A 396 11.12 16.27 26.31
CA GLY A 396 12.56 16.34 26.08
C GLY A 396 13.38 15.37 26.92
N LEU A 397 13.95 14.35 26.28
CA LEU A 397 15.15 13.68 26.75
C LEU A 397 16.27 13.88 25.72
N LYS A 398 17.24 14.71 26.11
CA LYS A 398 18.64 14.62 25.66
C LYS A 398 19.26 13.40 26.37
N GLU A 399 18.95 12.18 25.95
CA GLU A 399 19.74 11.01 26.35
C GLU A 399 20.00 10.11 25.14
N GLU A 400 21.29 9.99 24.81
CA GLU A 400 21.82 9.34 23.60
C GLU A 400 21.58 7.81 23.57
N GLY A 401 21.25 7.17 24.68
CA GLY A 401 21.05 5.72 24.77
C GLY A 401 19.71 5.17 24.22
N SER A 402 18.70 6.03 24.02
CA SER A 402 17.35 5.59 23.59
C SER A 402 17.22 5.37 22.08
N LYS A 403 18.14 5.92 21.27
CA LYS A 403 18.11 5.82 19.80
C LYS A 403 18.48 4.42 19.28
N GLU A 404 19.33 3.69 19.99
CA GLU A 404 19.78 2.35 19.57
C GLU A 404 18.69 1.29 19.83
N ALA A 405 18.06 1.31 21.01
CA ALA A 405 16.92 0.44 21.33
C ALA A 405 15.70 0.71 20.42
N LEU A 406 15.46 1.98 20.05
CA LEU A 406 14.42 2.36 19.10
C LEU A 406 14.78 2.02 17.65
N SER A 407 16.06 1.98 17.27
CA SER A 407 16.50 1.54 15.94
C SER A 407 16.22 0.05 15.76
N GLU A 408 16.49 -0.77 16.77
CA GLU A 408 16.20 -2.22 16.73
C GLU A 408 14.69 -2.50 16.78
N ALA A 409 13.93 -1.80 17.62
CA ALA A 409 12.48 -1.94 17.68
C ALA A 409 11.78 -1.40 16.42
N ALA A 410 12.25 -0.28 15.85
CA ALA A 410 11.74 0.25 14.58
C ALA A 410 12.12 -0.66 13.41
N ALA A 411 13.32 -1.26 13.40
CA ALA A 411 13.72 -2.24 12.41
C ALA A 411 12.88 -3.53 12.48
N ALA A 412 12.58 -4.01 13.70
CA ALA A 412 11.68 -5.14 13.92
C ALA A 412 10.24 -4.84 13.46
N LEU A 413 9.71 -3.66 13.76
CA LEU A 413 8.40 -3.19 13.30
C LEU A 413 8.35 -2.97 11.77
N GLN A 414 9.47 -2.60 11.15
CA GLN A 414 9.58 -2.42 9.71
C GLN A 414 9.64 -3.77 8.98
N GLN A 415 10.13 -4.81 9.64
CA GLN A 415 10.14 -6.19 9.16
C GLN A 415 8.73 -6.82 9.17
N GLU A 416 7.85 -6.45 10.12
CA GLU A 416 6.43 -6.84 10.11
C GLU A 416 5.56 -6.02 9.13
N ARG A 417 5.89 -4.74 8.90
CA ARG A 417 5.23 -3.86 7.91
C ARG A 417 5.30 -4.36 6.46
N GLY A 418 6.10 -5.38 6.19
CA GLY A 418 6.25 -5.99 4.86
C GLY A 418 5.08 -6.85 4.39
N LYS A 419 4.13 -7.25 5.26
CA LYS A 419 3.18 -8.33 4.92
C LYS A 419 1.73 -7.94 4.59
N VAL A 420 1.27 -6.70 4.75
CA VAL A 420 -0.17 -6.41 4.60
C VAL A 420 -0.48 -5.19 3.71
N ILE A 421 -0.85 -5.51 2.47
CA ILE A 421 -1.78 -4.83 1.53
C ILE A 421 -1.32 -3.50 0.90
N ALA A 422 -0.84 -3.62 -0.35
CA ALA A 422 -0.85 -2.52 -1.30
C ALA A 422 -2.30 -2.09 -1.62
N SER A 423 -2.62 -0.83 -1.35
CA SER A 423 -3.93 -0.24 -1.70
C SER A 423 -4.14 -0.22 -3.22
N LYS A 424 -5.30 -0.72 -3.67
CA LYS A 424 -5.76 -0.68 -5.09
C LYS A 424 -5.68 0.73 -5.70
N LYS A 425 -5.79 1.79 -4.89
CA LYS A 425 -5.73 3.19 -5.35
C LYS A 425 -4.31 3.63 -5.76
N ASN A 426 -3.28 3.12 -5.08
CA ASN A 426 -1.89 3.44 -5.41
C ASN A 426 -1.45 2.71 -6.69
N PHE A 427 -1.95 1.48 -6.88
CA PHE A 427 -1.80 0.75 -8.13
C PHE A 427 -2.50 1.46 -9.30
N SER A 428 -3.72 1.96 -9.09
CA SER A 428 -4.48 2.68 -10.12
C SER A 428 -3.76 3.94 -10.64
N TRP A 429 -3.15 4.75 -9.76
CA TRP A 429 -2.36 5.92 -10.23
C TRP A 429 -1.15 5.53 -11.07
N LEU A 430 -0.44 4.47 -10.68
CA LEU A 430 0.72 3.99 -11.43
C LEU A 430 0.29 3.41 -12.80
N LEU A 431 -0.80 2.62 -12.82
CA LEU A 431 -1.40 2.07 -14.03
C LEU A 431 -1.79 3.19 -15.01
N VAL A 432 -2.56 4.16 -14.55
CA VAL A 432 -3.01 5.30 -15.38
C VAL A 432 -1.80 6.08 -15.90
N GLY A 433 -0.82 6.38 -15.04
CA GLY A 433 0.41 7.06 -15.46
C GLY A 433 1.17 6.33 -16.56
N ASN A 434 1.34 5.01 -16.41
CA ASN A 434 2.02 4.19 -17.41
C ASN A 434 1.26 4.12 -18.75
N VAL A 435 -0.09 4.05 -18.72
CA VAL A 435 -0.93 4.11 -19.92
C VAL A 435 -0.71 5.44 -20.66
N PHE A 436 -0.74 6.57 -19.96
CA PHE A 436 -0.49 7.88 -20.57
C PHE A 436 0.92 7.99 -21.15
N ASN A 437 1.94 7.55 -20.42
CA ASN A 437 3.33 7.61 -20.88
C ASN A 437 3.57 6.75 -22.13
N ALA A 438 3.06 5.52 -22.14
CA ALA A 438 3.20 4.64 -23.29
C ALA A 438 2.35 5.12 -24.48
N GLY A 439 1.13 5.61 -24.22
CA GLY A 439 0.28 6.26 -25.23
C GLY A 439 0.94 7.49 -25.87
N SER A 440 1.67 8.31 -25.09
CA SER A 440 2.36 9.47 -25.65
C SER A 440 3.43 9.10 -26.66
N ARG A 441 4.13 7.97 -26.52
CA ARG A 441 5.16 7.55 -27.49
C ARG A 441 4.57 7.31 -28.89
N GLY A 442 3.40 6.68 -28.96
CA GLY A 442 2.65 6.53 -30.21
C GLY A 442 2.05 7.85 -30.70
N ALA A 443 1.50 8.66 -29.79
CA ALA A 443 0.91 9.95 -30.12
C ALA A 443 1.92 10.93 -30.74
N LEU A 444 3.18 10.93 -30.30
CA LEU A 444 4.25 11.74 -30.89
C LEU A 444 4.45 11.40 -32.38
N LEU A 445 4.52 10.11 -32.73
CA LEU A 445 4.64 9.69 -34.13
C LEU A 445 3.39 10.06 -34.95
N VAL A 446 2.20 9.91 -34.36
CA VAL A 446 0.93 10.36 -34.97
C VAL A 446 0.95 11.87 -35.26
N ILE A 447 1.46 12.68 -34.32
CA ILE A 447 1.58 14.14 -34.50
C ILE A 447 2.52 14.46 -35.67
N LEU A 448 3.70 13.85 -35.74
CA LEU A 448 4.63 14.06 -36.85
C LEU A 448 4.06 13.60 -38.19
N ALA A 449 3.43 12.43 -38.23
CA ALA A 449 2.81 11.89 -39.44
C ALA A 449 1.61 12.74 -39.93
N LYS A 450 0.85 13.36 -39.02
CA LYS A 450 -0.26 14.26 -39.38
C LYS A 450 0.21 15.63 -39.80
N LEU A 451 1.18 16.23 -39.10
CA LEU A 451 1.59 17.61 -39.34
C LEU A 451 2.71 17.75 -40.38
N GLY A 452 3.51 16.69 -40.57
CA GLY A 452 4.69 16.64 -41.44
C GLY A 452 4.62 15.57 -42.52
N MET A 453 5.78 15.21 -43.05
CA MET A 453 5.95 14.17 -44.07
C MET A 453 6.37 12.83 -43.43
N PRO A 454 6.18 11.69 -44.10
CA PRO A 454 6.65 10.40 -43.57
C PRO A 454 8.18 10.37 -43.35
N ALA A 455 8.96 11.10 -44.16
CA ALA A 455 10.40 11.27 -43.95
C ALA A 455 10.74 11.89 -42.58
N ASP A 456 9.94 12.87 -42.11
CA ASP A 456 10.12 13.50 -40.78
C ASP A 456 9.98 12.47 -39.65
N VAL A 457 9.03 11.56 -39.80
CA VAL A 457 8.84 10.42 -38.90
C VAL A 457 10.02 9.46 -38.98
N GLY A 458 10.54 9.21 -40.18
CA GLY A 458 11.74 8.40 -40.40
C GLY A 458 12.99 8.94 -39.70
N VAL A 459 13.22 10.25 -39.79
CA VAL A 459 14.31 10.95 -39.08
C VAL A 459 14.16 10.77 -37.57
N PHE A 460 12.96 11.04 -37.02
CA PHE A 460 12.68 10.90 -35.60
C PHE A 460 12.82 9.43 -35.12
N SER A 461 12.31 8.48 -35.90
CA SER A 461 12.42 7.05 -35.63
C SER A 461 13.86 6.56 -35.68
N THR A 462 14.69 7.12 -36.56
CA THR A 462 16.12 6.80 -36.63
C THR A 462 16.82 7.23 -35.33
N ALA A 463 16.55 8.44 -34.86
CA ALA A 463 17.08 8.92 -33.59
C ALA A 463 16.62 8.06 -32.41
N LEU A 464 15.35 7.65 -32.38
CA LEU A 464 14.84 6.75 -31.35
C LEU A 464 15.52 5.38 -31.41
N SER A 465 15.71 4.82 -32.61
CA SER A 465 16.29 3.49 -32.81
C SER A 465 17.76 3.44 -32.39
N ILE A 466 18.53 4.51 -32.60
CA ILE A 466 19.94 4.58 -32.18
C ILE A 466 20.04 4.79 -30.68
N ASN A 467 19.27 5.74 -30.12
CA ASN A 467 19.40 6.10 -28.71
C ASN A 467 18.81 5.04 -27.77
N THR A 468 17.72 4.36 -28.14
CA THR A 468 17.03 3.45 -27.20
C THR A 468 17.94 2.32 -26.69
N PRO A 469 18.70 1.58 -27.51
CA PRO A 469 19.65 0.57 -27.02
C PRO A 469 20.75 1.13 -26.11
N ILE A 470 21.33 2.29 -26.47
CA ILE A 470 22.39 2.96 -25.69
C ILE A 470 21.85 3.30 -24.30
N PHE A 471 20.66 3.91 -24.24
CA PHE A 471 20.05 4.30 -22.97
C PHE A 471 19.51 3.09 -22.18
N MET A 472 19.10 1.99 -22.83
CA MET A 472 18.72 0.75 -22.13
C MET A 472 19.93 0.06 -21.48
N LEU A 473 21.11 0.11 -22.11
CA LEU A 473 22.36 -0.32 -21.49
C LEU A 473 22.69 0.53 -20.26
N ALA A 474 22.65 1.86 -20.45
CA ALA A 474 22.94 2.84 -19.41
C ALA A 474 21.87 2.89 -18.31
N ASP A 475 20.69 2.32 -18.55
CA ASP A 475 19.62 2.31 -17.57
C ASP A 475 19.94 1.42 -16.36
N LEU A 476 20.63 0.30 -16.63
CA LEU A 476 21.08 -0.69 -15.65
C LEU A 476 19.96 -1.17 -14.71
N ASP A 477 18.69 -0.97 -15.08
CA ASP A 477 17.51 -1.18 -14.23
C ASP A 477 17.60 -0.51 -12.84
N LEU A 478 18.27 0.65 -12.76
CA LEU A 478 18.54 1.32 -11.48
C LEU A 478 17.27 1.67 -10.72
N ARG A 479 16.16 1.93 -11.41
CA ARG A 479 14.87 2.21 -10.77
C ARG A 479 14.37 1.02 -9.97
N THR A 480 14.38 -0.18 -10.55
CA THR A 480 13.93 -1.40 -9.87
C THR A 480 14.89 -1.76 -8.74
N ILE A 481 16.20 -1.66 -8.99
CA ILE A 481 17.23 -1.92 -7.97
C ILE A 481 17.07 -0.95 -6.78
N LEU A 482 16.92 0.35 -7.03
CA LEU A 482 16.69 1.35 -5.99
C LEU A 482 15.38 1.09 -5.22
N ALA A 483 14.30 0.78 -5.93
CA ALA A 483 12.99 0.53 -5.32
C ALA A 483 12.97 -0.75 -4.46
N THR A 484 13.84 -1.72 -4.77
CA THR A 484 13.94 -3.01 -4.08
C THR A 484 15.09 -3.08 -3.06
N ASP A 485 15.97 -2.07 -3.01
CA ASP A 485 17.02 -1.92 -1.99
C ASP A 485 16.42 -1.55 -0.63
N SER A 486 15.79 -2.54 0.02
CA SER A 486 15.15 -2.41 1.33
C SER A 486 16.16 -2.32 2.47
N LYS A 487 17.41 -2.72 2.23
CA LYS A 487 18.50 -2.70 3.22
C LYS A 487 19.32 -1.41 3.16
N ASN A 488 19.01 -0.50 2.23
CA ASN A 488 19.76 0.74 1.98
C ASN A 488 21.27 0.48 1.84
N GLN A 489 21.63 -0.54 1.06
CA GLN A 489 23.04 -0.88 0.83
C GLN A 489 23.79 0.25 0.11
N TYR A 490 23.07 1.00 -0.73
CA TYR A 490 23.58 2.17 -1.43
C TYR A 490 22.72 3.39 -1.08
N SER A 491 23.36 4.55 -0.94
CA SER A 491 22.66 5.82 -0.73
C SER A 491 22.02 6.28 -2.04
N PHE A 492 20.96 7.10 -1.97
CA PHE A 492 20.39 7.71 -3.19
C PHE A 492 21.42 8.54 -3.97
N SER A 493 22.40 9.13 -3.27
CA SER A 493 23.51 9.86 -3.88
C SER A 493 24.34 8.95 -4.80
N ASP A 494 24.61 7.71 -4.39
CA ASP A 494 25.37 6.75 -5.20
C ASP A 494 24.64 6.42 -6.51
N TYR A 495 23.32 6.18 -6.43
CA TYR A 495 22.50 5.95 -7.62
C TYR A 495 22.44 7.19 -8.53
N ALA A 496 22.32 8.39 -7.94
CA ALA A 496 22.29 9.64 -8.69
C ALA A 496 23.62 9.91 -9.40
N THR A 497 24.75 9.71 -8.73
CA THR A 497 26.09 9.82 -9.33
C THR A 497 26.25 8.83 -10.48
N LEU A 498 25.91 7.55 -10.28
CA LEU A 498 25.98 6.56 -11.35
C LEU A 498 25.09 6.94 -12.54
N ARG A 499 23.87 7.42 -12.28
CA ARG A 499 22.93 7.86 -13.32
C ARG A 499 23.46 9.06 -14.12
N ILE A 500 24.07 10.04 -13.46
CA ILE A 500 24.65 11.20 -14.15
C ILE A 500 25.80 10.75 -15.08
N HIS A 501 26.70 9.89 -14.61
CA HIS A 501 27.81 9.39 -15.43
C HIS A 501 27.32 8.56 -16.62
N THR A 502 26.36 7.66 -16.42
CA THR A 502 25.78 6.83 -17.48
C THR A 502 25.03 7.67 -18.52
N CYS A 503 24.33 8.73 -18.10
CA CYS A 503 23.71 9.71 -18.99
C CYS A 503 24.74 10.46 -19.86
N LEU A 504 25.80 11.00 -19.23
CA LEU A 504 26.86 11.71 -19.97
C LEU A 504 27.57 10.80 -20.97
N PHE A 505 27.88 9.57 -20.56
CA PHE A 505 28.46 8.56 -21.42
C PHE A 505 27.55 8.21 -22.61
N SER A 506 26.24 8.05 -22.37
CA SER A 506 25.26 7.75 -23.41
C SER A 506 25.13 8.86 -24.45
N VAL A 507 25.11 10.12 -24.01
CA VAL A 507 25.10 11.28 -24.91
C VAL A 507 26.39 11.33 -25.74
N GLY A 508 27.55 11.07 -25.13
CA GLY A 508 28.83 11.00 -25.82
C GLY A 508 28.89 9.91 -26.89
N ILE A 509 28.42 8.69 -26.58
CA ILE A 509 28.30 7.62 -27.56
C ILE A 509 27.35 8.00 -28.69
N SER A 510 26.18 8.55 -28.35
CA SER A 510 25.17 8.92 -29.35
C SER A 510 25.71 9.98 -30.32
N PHE A 511 26.48 10.94 -29.81
CA PHE A 511 27.20 11.92 -30.62
C PHE A 511 28.25 11.27 -31.53
N LEU A 512 29.08 10.37 -30.99
CA LEU A 512 30.09 9.67 -31.78
C LEU A 512 29.45 8.81 -32.89
N VAL A 513 28.36 8.11 -32.58
CA VAL A 513 27.60 7.32 -33.56
C VAL A 513 26.99 8.23 -34.63
N ALA A 514 26.39 9.36 -34.24
CA ALA A 514 25.86 10.33 -35.20
C ALA A 514 26.96 10.86 -36.14
N LEU A 515 28.15 11.17 -35.60
CA LEU A 515 29.31 11.62 -36.38
C LEU A 515 29.77 10.53 -37.36
N ILE A 516 29.97 9.29 -36.90
CA ILE A 516 30.38 8.16 -37.75
C ILE A 516 29.37 7.93 -38.87
N LEU A 517 28.07 7.94 -38.56
CA LEU A 517 27.03 7.74 -39.58
C LEU A 517 26.97 8.89 -40.60
N THR A 518 27.29 10.12 -40.17
CA THR A 518 27.36 11.27 -41.07
C THR A 518 28.56 11.15 -42.02
N VAL A 519 29.74 10.80 -41.50
CA VAL A 519 30.98 10.72 -42.27
C VAL A 519 31.02 9.50 -43.20
N PHE A 520 30.67 8.32 -42.69
CA PHE A 520 30.88 7.06 -43.41
C PHE A 520 29.61 6.53 -44.11
N PHE A 521 28.43 6.91 -43.64
CA PHE A 521 27.15 6.36 -44.13
C PHE A 521 26.22 7.43 -44.71
N LYS A 522 26.75 8.62 -45.05
CA LYS A 522 26.05 9.74 -45.69
C LYS A 522 24.75 10.13 -44.98
N LEU A 523 24.71 10.06 -43.65
CA LEU A 523 23.55 10.51 -42.89
C LEU A 523 23.37 12.03 -43.04
N SER A 524 22.14 12.48 -43.22
CA SER A 524 21.84 13.91 -43.27
C SER A 524 22.22 14.60 -41.95
N ILE A 525 22.70 15.84 -42.04
CA ILE A 525 23.04 16.66 -40.86
C ILE A 525 21.81 16.84 -39.96
N THR A 526 20.62 16.97 -40.56
CA THR A 526 19.34 17.02 -39.84
C THR A 526 19.15 15.79 -38.96
N SER A 527 19.30 14.59 -39.50
CA SER A 527 19.15 13.34 -38.74
C SER A 527 20.22 13.19 -37.66
N ALA A 528 21.46 13.61 -37.94
CA ALA A 528 22.53 13.64 -36.94
C ALA A 528 22.20 14.57 -35.75
N LEU A 529 21.68 15.76 -36.02
CA LEU A 529 21.25 16.70 -34.98
C LEU A 529 20.08 16.16 -34.16
N VAL A 530 19.08 15.54 -34.81
CA VAL A 530 17.95 14.91 -34.11
C VAL A 530 18.42 13.76 -33.21
N ILE A 531 19.41 12.95 -33.63
CA ILE A 531 20.02 11.90 -32.77
C ILE A 531 20.60 12.52 -31.50
N VAL A 532 21.39 13.59 -31.62
CA VAL A 532 22.05 14.23 -30.46
C VAL A 532 21.03 14.89 -29.53
N VAL A 533 20.07 15.65 -30.07
CA VAL A 533 19.02 16.29 -29.26
C VAL A 533 18.15 15.24 -28.57
N MET A 534 17.81 14.15 -29.26
CA MET A 534 17.07 13.03 -28.67
C MET A 534 17.88 12.34 -27.56
N ALA A 535 19.21 12.24 -27.68
CA ALA A 535 20.06 11.70 -26.61
C ALA A 535 20.01 12.60 -25.36
N VAL A 536 20.04 13.92 -25.54
CA VAL A 536 19.84 14.87 -24.43
C VAL A 536 18.45 14.68 -23.81
N ALA A 537 17.39 14.60 -24.62
CA ALA A 537 16.04 14.31 -24.13
C ALA A 537 16.01 13.01 -23.32
N LYS A 538 16.59 11.92 -23.83
CA LYS A 538 16.64 10.62 -23.16
C LYS A 538 17.40 10.67 -21.84
N SER A 539 18.44 11.49 -21.71
CA SER A 539 19.13 11.69 -20.44
C SER A 539 18.24 12.37 -19.38
N LEU A 540 17.40 13.34 -19.78
CA LEU A 540 16.40 13.96 -18.90
C LEU A 540 15.33 12.94 -18.48
N GLU A 541 14.90 12.07 -19.40
CA GLU A 541 13.98 10.96 -19.09
C GLU A 541 14.59 10.00 -18.07
N ALA A 542 15.86 9.60 -18.24
CA ALA A 542 16.55 8.68 -17.35
C ALA A 542 16.79 9.28 -15.94
N LEU A 543 17.09 10.58 -15.84
CA LEU A 543 17.20 11.29 -14.56
C LEU A 543 15.85 11.37 -13.84
N SER A 544 14.78 11.70 -14.58
CA SER A 544 13.41 11.68 -14.07
C SER A 544 13.04 10.28 -13.56
N ASP A 545 13.34 9.22 -14.32
CA ASP A 545 13.02 7.85 -13.94
C ASP A 545 13.72 7.39 -12.64
N LEU A 546 14.98 7.82 -12.41
CA LEU A 546 15.65 7.57 -11.13
C LEU A 546 14.90 8.21 -9.95
N ILE A 547 14.43 9.46 -10.11
CA ILE A 547 13.64 10.15 -9.09
C ILE A 547 12.31 9.42 -8.87
N LEU A 548 11.66 8.95 -9.94
CA LEU A 548 10.47 8.13 -9.82
C LEU A 548 10.75 6.83 -9.04
N GLY A 549 11.94 6.24 -9.18
CA GLY A 549 12.41 5.12 -8.35
C GLY A 549 12.50 5.46 -6.87
N LEU A 550 13.00 6.66 -6.52
CA LEU A 550 13.00 7.15 -5.13
C LEU A 550 11.57 7.35 -4.60
N LEU A 551 10.68 7.93 -5.41
CA LEU A 551 9.25 8.08 -5.05
C LEU A 551 8.58 6.71 -4.87
N GLN A 552 8.97 5.72 -5.68
CA GLN A 552 8.44 4.36 -5.64
C GLN A 552 8.89 3.64 -4.37
N LYS A 553 10.17 3.75 -4.00
CA LYS A 553 10.73 3.27 -2.73
C LYS A 553 9.95 3.82 -1.52
N ASN A 554 9.56 5.10 -1.61
CA ASN A 554 8.76 5.80 -0.59
C ASN A 554 7.23 5.70 -0.80
N ARG A 555 6.76 4.78 -1.66
CA ARG A 555 5.34 4.49 -1.93
C ARG A 555 4.49 5.69 -2.38
N CYS A 556 5.09 6.75 -2.90
CA CYS A 556 4.43 7.95 -3.43
C CYS A 556 3.90 7.74 -4.87
N MET A 557 3.07 6.71 -5.07
CA MET A 557 2.62 6.28 -6.41
C MET A 557 1.74 7.31 -7.13
N ASP A 558 1.01 8.16 -6.39
CA ASP A 558 0.19 9.23 -6.96
C ASP A 558 1.03 10.32 -7.63
N LYS A 559 2.19 10.65 -7.05
CA LYS A 559 3.15 11.60 -7.62
C LYS A 559 3.80 11.05 -8.89
N ILE A 560 4.13 9.76 -8.89
CA ILE A 560 4.65 9.08 -10.09
C ILE A 560 3.62 9.13 -11.21
N GLY A 561 2.38 8.73 -10.92
CA GLY A 561 1.29 8.76 -11.90
C GLY A 561 1.09 10.15 -12.51
N LYS A 562 1.04 11.20 -11.67
CA LYS A 562 0.90 12.60 -12.12
C LYS A 562 2.09 13.06 -12.97
N SER A 563 3.33 12.76 -12.56
CA SER A 563 4.53 13.12 -13.33
C SER A 563 4.45 12.53 -14.74
N LEU A 564 4.13 11.23 -14.85
CA LEU A 564 3.99 10.54 -16.14
C LEU A 564 2.88 11.15 -17.02
N ILE A 565 1.72 11.49 -16.43
CA ILE A 565 0.61 12.13 -17.16
C ILE A 565 1.00 13.52 -17.66
N ILE A 566 1.59 14.36 -16.80
CA ILE A 566 2.01 15.72 -17.16
C ILE A 566 3.07 15.67 -18.25
N LYS A 567 4.06 14.76 -18.12
CA LYS A 567 5.12 14.56 -19.12
C LYS A 567 4.55 14.12 -20.46
N ALA A 568 3.61 13.17 -20.46
CA ALA A 568 2.93 12.69 -21.67
C ALA A 568 2.17 13.83 -22.40
N LEU A 569 1.36 14.59 -21.67
CA LEU A 569 0.56 15.67 -22.25
C LEU A 569 1.43 16.85 -22.71
N LEU A 570 2.38 17.29 -21.88
CA LEU A 570 3.24 18.42 -22.20
C LEU A 570 4.15 18.13 -23.41
N SER A 571 4.69 16.91 -23.50
CA SER A 571 5.53 16.51 -24.64
C SER A 571 4.75 16.48 -25.96
N CYS A 572 3.54 15.92 -25.96
CA CYS A 572 2.68 15.92 -27.15
C CYS A 572 2.31 17.35 -27.57
N SER A 573 1.87 18.18 -26.63
CA SER A 573 1.48 19.57 -26.91
C SER A 573 2.65 20.42 -27.41
N MET A 574 3.81 20.36 -26.75
CA MET A 574 5.00 21.10 -27.17
C MET A 574 5.49 20.66 -28.55
N MET A 575 5.51 19.34 -28.82
CA MET A 575 5.93 18.86 -30.13
C MET A 575 4.96 19.30 -31.23
N ALA A 576 3.64 19.18 -31.00
CA ALA A 576 2.63 19.61 -31.97
C ALA A 576 2.71 21.12 -32.27
N VAL A 577 2.78 21.96 -31.23
CA VAL A 577 2.83 23.42 -31.39
C VAL A 577 4.11 23.85 -32.12
N ILE A 578 5.28 23.37 -31.67
CA ILE A 578 6.55 23.78 -32.27
C ILE A 578 6.68 23.25 -33.70
N PHE A 579 6.28 22.00 -33.95
CA PHE A 579 6.31 21.47 -35.31
C PHE A 579 5.34 22.21 -36.24
N TYR A 580 4.15 22.58 -35.75
CA TYR A 580 3.17 23.33 -36.54
C TYR A 580 3.74 24.65 -37.08
N PHE A 581 4.44 25.42 -36.24
CA PHE A 581 5.02 26.71 -36.63
C PHE A 581 6.37 26.58 -37.37
N THR A 582 7.24 25.66 -36.96
CA THR A 582 8.61 25.58 -37.49
C THR A 582 8.74 24.64 -38.69
N LYS A 583 7.81 23.69 -38.84
CA LYS A 583 7.87 22.58 -39.81
C LYS A 583 9.20 21.81 -39.75
N SER A 584 9.82 21.75 -38.57
CA SER A 584 11.14 21.16 -38.37
C SER A 584 11.13 20.10 -37.27
N VAL A 585 11.62 18.90 -37.61
CA VAL A 585 11.79 17.80 -36.65
C VAL A 585 12.82 18.16 -35.57
N ILE A 586 13.85 18.95 -35.90
CA ILE A 586 14.88 19.36 -34.94
C ILE A 586 14.25 20.21 -33.84
N PHE A 587 13.57 21.30 -34.19
CA PHE A 587 12.99 22.22 -33.21
C PHE A 587 11.89 21.56 -32.37
N SER A 588 11.07 20.70 -32.99
CA SER A 588 10.05 19.95 -32.26
C SER A 588 10.65 18.92 -31.28
N THR A 589 11.79 18.30 -31.62
CA THR A 589 12.55 17.43 -30.71
C THR A 589 13.21 18.22 -29.58
N ILE A 590 13.69 19.44 -29.84
CA ILE A 590 14.14 20.36 -28.78
C ILE A 590 12.98 20.69 -27.83
N GLY A 591 11.79 20.96 -28.39
CA GLY A 591 10.54 21.13 -27.63
C GLY A 591 10.23 19.97 -26.70
N LEU A 592 10.38 18.74 -27.20
CA LEU A 592 10.24 17.51 -26.41
C LEU A 592 11.25 17.49 -25.25
N ALA A 593 12.53 17.76 -25.51
CA ALA A 593 13.56 17.79 -24.48
C ALA A 593 13.26 18.85 -23.41
N LEU A 594 12.85 20.05 -23.82
CA LEU A 594 12.42 21.13 -22.92
C LEU A 594 11.23 20.71 -22.06
N SER A 595 10.21 20.06 -22.65
CA SER A 595 9.05 19.56 -21.90
C SER A 595 9.47 18.62 -20.77
N TRP A 596 10.41 17.70 -21.04
CA TRP A 596 10.90 16.75 -20.05
C TRP A 596 11.79 17.42 -19.01
N ALA A 597 12.60 18.42 -19.40
CA ALA A 597 13.38 19.23 -18.46
C ALA A 597 12.47 20.02 -17.51
N THR A 598 11.39 20.61 -18.03
CA THR A 598 10.40 21.36 -17.23
C THR A 598 9.76 20.46 -16.18
N VAL A 599 9.32 19.26 -16.55
CA VAL A 599 8.72 18.31 -15.58
C VAL A 599 9.76 17.85 -14.56
N LEU A 600 10.98 17.53 -15.01
CA LEU A 600 12.08 17.12 -14.13
C LEU A 600 12.35 18.19 -13.06
N VAL A 601 12.51 19.45 -13.45
CA VAL A 601 12.90 20.53 -12.54
C VAL A 601 11.73 20.99 -11.66
N LEU A 602 10.57 21.27 -12.27
CA LEU A 602 9.46 21.89 -11.55
C LEU A 602 8.64 20.90 -10.73
N TYR A 603 8.60 19.61 -11.13
CA TYR A 603 7.79 18.59 -10.47
C TYR A 603 8.63 17.51 -9.80
N ASP A 604 9.47 16.79 -10.54
CA ASP A 604 10.16 15.60 -10.01
C ASP A 604 11.17 15.97 -8.92
N VAL A 605 12.08 16.91 -9.20
CA VAL A 605 13.09 17.37 -8.24
C VAL A 605 12.45 18.04 -7.02
N CYS A 606 11.42 18.86 -7.20
CA CYS A 606 10.68 19.47 -6.09
C CYS A 606 10.09 18.41 -5.15
N ASN A 607 9.51 17.34 -5.71
CA ASN A 607 8.98 16.24 -4.92
C ASN A 607 10.07 15.36 -4.30
N ALA A 608 11.22 15.20 -4.97
CA ALA A 608 12.37 14.47 -4.46
C ALA A 608 13.01 15.17 -3.25
N ARG A 609 13.18 16.51 -3.30
CA ARG A 609 13.76 17.31 -2.21
C ARG A 609 13.00 17.23 -0.89
N ILE A 610 11.69 16.94 -0.94
CA ILE A 610 10.89 16.73 0.27
C ILE A 610 11.32 15.45 1.00
N LEU A 611 11.79 14.44 0.25
CA LEU A 611 12.15 13.12 0.76
C LEU A 611 13.66 12.97 1.01
N PHE A 612 14.49 13.65 0.21
CA PHE A 612 15.95 13.59 0.31
C PHE A 612 16.50 14.96 0.73
N LYS A 613 17.06 15.03 1.95
CA LYS A 613 17.65 16.25 2.54
C LYS A 613 19.19 16.27 2.54
N GLU A 614 19.82 15.15 2.23
CA GLU A 614 21.28 15.05 2.21
C GLU A 614 21.85 15.78 0.98
N LYS A 615 23.09 16.24 1.08
CA LYS A 615 23.81 16.77 -0.08
C LYS A 615 24.31 15.61 -0.93
N LEU A 616 24.33 15.80 -2.25
CA LEU A 616 24.96 14.85 -3.18
C LEU A 616 26.45 14.75 -2.83
N SER A 617 26.86 13.55 -2.40
CA SER A 617 28.25 13.17 -2.13
C SER A 617 28.67 12.06 -3.09
N ILE A 618 29.92 12.09 -3.52
CA ILE A 618 30.45 11.14 -4.49
C ILE A 618 31.24 10.06 -3.76
N ASN A 619 30.78 8.81 -3.84
CA ASN A 619 31.50 7.64 -3.34
C ASN A 619 31.80 6.66 -4.47
N TYR A 620 32.98 6.79 -5.09
CA TYR A 620 33.38 5.96 -6.23
C TYR A 620 33.44 4.46 -5.92
N LYS A 621 33.73 4.06 -4.67
CA LYS A 621 33.77 2.65 -4.29
C LYS A 621 32.38 2.04 -4.30
N ALA A 622 31.39 2.75 -3.76
CA ALA A 622 29.99 2.35 -3.78
C ALA A 622 29.44 2.31 -5.21
N VAL A 623 29.70 3.36 -6.01
CA VAL A 623 29.29 3.45 -7.42
C VAL A 623 29.88 2.31 -8.26
N LYS A 624 31.15 1.96 -8.09
CA LYS A 624 31.78 0.82 -8.79
C LYS A 624 31.15 -0.52 -8.41
N GLY A 625 30.82 -0.69 -7.13
CA GLY A 625 30.09 -1.87 -6.65
C GLY A 625 28.70 -1.98 -7.28
N LEU A 626 27.96 -0.88 -7.31
CA LEU A 626 26.63 -0.79 -7.90
C LEU A 626 26.63 -1.03 -9.41
N LEU A 627 27.62 -0.49 -10.14
CA LEU A 627 27.77 -0.76 -11.58
C LEU A 627 28.01 -2.24 -11.84
N LYS A 628 28.88 -2.89 -11.06
CA LYS A 628 29.19 -4.32 -11.24
C LYS A 628 27.96 -5.21 -11.03
N THR A 629 27.09 -4.87 -10.10
CA THR A 629 25.87 -5.65 -9.81
C THR A 629 24.76 -5.41 -10.82
N SER A 630 24.68 -4.20 -11.41
CA SER A 630 23.59 -3.78 -12.29
C SER A 630 23.88 -3.96 -13.79
N LEU A 631 25.15 -4.00 -14.21
CA LEU A 631 25.57 -4.14 -15.61
C LEU A 631 24.94 -5.33 -16.38
N PRO A 632 24.80 -6.54 -15.79
CA PRO A 632 24.17 -7.65 -16.50
C PRO A 632 22.73 -7.34 -16.94
N MET A 633 21.95 -6.63 -16.13
CA MET A 633 20.58 -6.24 -16.51
C MET A 633 20.58 -5.22 -17.64
N GLY A 634 21.50 -4.24 -17.61
CA GLY A 634 21.65 -3.29 -18.71
C GLY A 634 21.95 -3.97 -20.06
N LEU A 635 22.82 -4.99 -20.07
CA LEU A 635 23.12 -5.75 -21.29
C LEU A 635 21.89 -6.48 -21.84
N VAL A 636 21.08 -7.11 -20.98
CA VAL A 636 19.85 -7.78 -21.38
C VAL A 636 18.85 -6.81 -21.99
N LEU A 637 18.64 -5.65 -21.34
CA LEU A 637 17.74 -4.61 -21.83
C LEU A 637 18.21 -4.03 -23.17
N MET A 638 19.52 -3.87 -23.35
CA MET A 638 20.12 -3.45 -24.61
C MET A 638 19.85 -4.46 -25.74
N ILE A 639 20.10 -5.76 -25.51
CA ILE A 639 19.88 -6.81 -26.51
C ILE A 639 18.40 -6.88 -26.92
N TRP A 640 17.50 -6.79 -25.94
CA TRP A 640 16.06 -6.74 -26.20
C TRP A 640 15.68 -5.52 -27.05
N SER A 641 16.20 -4.34 -26.69
CA SER A 641 15.97 -3.10 -27.43
C SER A 641 16.54 -3.15 -28.86
N LEU A 642 17.72 -3.73 -29.05
CA LEU A 642 18.30 -3.95 -30.37
C LEU A 642 17.36 -4.81 -31.22
N ASN A 643 16.88 -5.93 -30.68
CA ASN A 643 15.99 -6.83 -31.42
C ASN A 643 14.74 -6.09 -31.94
N LEU A 644 14.12 -5.23 -31.12
CA LEU A 644 12.97 -4.43 -31.56
C LEU A 644 13.31 -3.40 -32.65
N ASN A 645 14.54 -2.86 -32.67
CA ASN A 645 14.94 -1.78 -33.56
C ASN A 645 15.68 -2.26 -34.82
N VAL A 646 16.08 -3.53 -34.92
CA VAL A 646 16.77 -4.09 -36.08
C VAL A 646 16.06 -3.77 -37.41
N PRO A 647 14.74 -3.97 -37.57
CA PRO A 647 14.06 -3.66 -38.83
C PRO A 647 14.26 -2.21 -39.28
N ASN A 648 14.30 -1.26 -38.34
CA ASN A 648 14.43 0.15 -38.63
C ASN A 648 15.77 0.49 -39.28
N TYR A 649 16.86 -0.16 -38.87
CA TYR A 649 18.18 0.05 -39.46
C TYR A 649 18.25 -0.45 -40.91
N PHE A 650 17.68 -1.63 -41.17
CA PHE A 650 17.65 -2.22 -42.50
C PHE A 650 16.72 -1.45 -43.45
N ILE A 651 15.53 -1.04 -43.00
CA ILE A 651 14.61 -0.22 -43.80
C ILE A 651 15.27 1.11 -44.16
N ARG A 652 15.88 1.82 -43.20
CA ARG A 652 16.61 3.07 -43.50
C ARG A 652 17.73 2.85 -44.50
N GLY A 653 18.52 1.77 -44.33
CA GLY A 653 19.68 1.49 -45.16
C GLY A 653 19.32 1.13 -46.60
N TYR A 654 18.25 0.37 -46.83
CA TYR A 654 17.86 -0.12 -48.16
C TYR A 654 16.75 0.69 -48.83
N LEU A 655 15.79 1.22 -48.06
CA LEU A 655 14.55 1.83 -48.57
C LEU A 655 14.45 3.33 -48.26
N GLY A 656 15.28 3.87 -47.37
CA GLY A 656 15.32 5.30 -47.02
C GLY A 656 14.43 5.71 -45.84
N GLU A 657 14.43 7.01 -45.53
CA GLU A 657 13.75 7.56 -44.34
C GLU A 657 12.22 7.59 -44.49
N GLU A 658 11.68 7.76 -45.69
CA GLU A 658 10.24 7.83 -45.91
C GLU A 658 9.55 6.47 -45.60
N GLU A 659 10.08 5.39 -46.17
CA GLU A 659 9.57 4.03 -45.93
C GLU A 659 9.74 3.60 -44.46
N LEU A 660 10.82 4.06 -43.81
CA LEU A 660 10.97 3.90 -42.36
C LEU A 660 9.85 4.61 -41.58
N GLY A 661 9.46 5.82 -41.99
CA GLY A 661 8.37 6.56 -41.38
C GLY A 661 7.04 5.79 -41.40
N TYR A 662 6.69 5.20 -42.54
CA TYR A 662 5.50 4.35 -42.67
C TYR A 662 5.57 3.14 -41.73
N PHE A 663 6.67 2.39 -41.80
CA PHE A 663 6.84 1.17 -40.99
C PHE A 663 6.79 1.47 -39.50
N SER A 664 7.59 2.42 -39.03
CA SER A 664 7.71 2.74 -37.60
C SER A 664 6.40 3.24 -37.02
N SER A 665 5.63 4.05 -37.75
CA SER A 665 4.33 4.55 -37.29
C SER A 665 3.35 3.40 -37.04
N MET A 666 3.25 2.47 -38.00
CA MET A 666 2.40 1.29 -37.87
C MET A 666 2.90 0.37 -36.76
N PHE A 667 4.21 0.16 -36.67
CA PHE A 667 4.79 -0.74 -35.68
C PHE A 667 4.61 -0.23 -34.26
N HIS A 668 4.79 1.07 -34.00
CA HIS A 668 4.58 1.65 -32.68
C HIS A 668 3.12 1.64 -32.22
N LEU A 669 2.15 1.73 -33.14
CA LEU A 669 0.74 1.53 -32.79
C LEU A 669 0.49 0.11 -32.29
N VAL A 670 1.08 -0.87 -32.96
CA VAL A 670 0.99 -2.26 -32.54
C VAL A 670 1.72 -2.45 -31.20
N ILE A 671 2.92 -1.87 -31.01
CA ILE A 671 3.65 -1.90 -29.74
C ILE A 671 2.83 -1.34 -28.57
N ALA A 672 2.01 -0.30 -28.79
CA ALA A 672 1.18 0.27 -27.72
C ALA A 672 0.19 -0.74 -27.11
N SER A 673 -0.18 -1.78 -27.85
CA SER A 673 -1.08 -2.83 -27.36
C SER A 673 -0.46 -3.72 -26.27
N ASP A 674 0.89 -3.79 -26.17
CA ASP A 674 1.61 -4.54 -25.13
C ASP A 674 1.29 -4.08 -23.72
N ILE A 675 0.87 -2.82 -23.54
CA ILE A 675 0.55 -2.25 -22.23
C ILE A 675 -0.54 -3.08 -21.55
N ILE A 676 -1.53 -3.55 -22.32
CA ILE A 676 -2.69 -4.28 -21.81
C ILE A 676 -2.23 -5.64 -21.26
N VAL A 677 -1.48 -6.39 -22.06
CA VAL A 677 -0.99 -7.73 -21.71
C VAL A 677 0.02 -7.65 -20.57
N ASN A 678 0.97 -6.72 -20.62
CA ASN A 678 1.93 -6.53 -19.53
C ASN A 678 1.25 -6.13 -18.21
N SER A 679 0.21 -5.29 -18.25
CA SER A 679 -0.54 -4.92 -17.05
C SER A 679 -1.24 -6.13 -16.41
N LEU A 680 -1.83 -7.00 -17.23
CA LEU A 680 -2.42 -8.25 -16.77
C LEU A 680 -1.36 -9.19 -16.17
N MET A 681 -0.22 -9.34 -16.84
CA MET A 681 0.87 -10.22 -16.38
C MET A 681 1.49 -9.72 -15.07
N GLN A 682 1.71 -8.42 -14.92
CA GLN A 682 2.25 -7.84 -13.69
C GLN A 682 1.31 -8.03 -12.49
N ALA A 683 0.00 -8.09 -12.72
CA ALA A 683 -0.98 -8.37 -11.66
C ALA A 683 -0.93 -9.85 -11.19
N GLU A 684 -0.67 -10.79 -12.11
CA GLU A 684 -0.64 -12.24 -11.82
C GLU A 684 0.74 -12.81 -11.50
N LEU A 685 1.82 -12.05 -11.77
CA LEU A 685 3.19 -12.48 -11.51
C LEU A 685 3.41 -12.90 -10.03
N PRO A 686 2.92 -12.17 -9.00
CA PRO A 686 3.04 -12.62 -7.61
C PRO A 686 2.30 -13.93 -7.34
N THR A 687 1.14 -14.14 -7.96
CA THR A 687 0.34 -15.38 -7.84
C THR A 687 1.11 -16.57 -8.40
N LEU A 688 1.68 -16.44 -9.60
CA LEU A 688 2.50 -17.47 -10.23
C LEU A 688 3.75 -17.77 -9.40
N ALA A 689 4.45 -16.75 -8.92
CA ALA A 689 5.62 -16.92 -8.05
C ALA A 689 5.26 -17.63 -6.73
N GLY A 690 4.09 -17.30 -6.16
CA GLY A 690 3.55 -17.98 -4.97
C GLY A 690 3.29 -19.47 -5.21
N TYR A 691 2.61 -19.83 -6.31
CA TYR A 691 2.38 -21.24 -6.66
C TYR A 691 3.66 -22.02 -6.93
N TYR A 692 4.67 -21.37 -7.52
CA TYR A 692 5.98 -21.98 -7.71
C TYR A 692 6.65 -22.25 -6.35
N TRP A 693 6.66 -21.26 -5.46
CA TRP A 693 7.25 -21.39 -4.12
C TRP A 693 6.55 -22.43 -3.23
N GLU A 694 5.22 -22.52 -3.32
CA GLU A 694 4.41 -23.52 -2.63
C GLU A 694 4.48 -24.92 -3.27
N GLY A 695 5.16 -25.06 -4.42
CA GLY A 695 5.24 -26.33 -5.15
C GLY A 695 3.91 -26.78 -5.77
N ARG A 696 2.97 -25.86 -6.01
CA ARG A 696 1.64 -26.12 -6.56
C ARG A 696 1.66 -26.12 -8.09
N ARG A 697 2.26 -27.17 -8.69
CA ARG A 697 2.41 -27.34 -10.15
C ARG A 697 1.09 -27.16 -10.91
N LYS A 698 0.02 -27.85 -10.49
CA LYS A 698 -1.30 -27.78 -11.17
C LYS A 698 -1.86 -26.36 -11.21
N SER A 699 -1.78 -25.64 -10.10
CA SER A 699 -2.27 -24.25 -10.00
C SER A 699 -1.43 -23.30 -10.85
N PHE A 700 -0.10 -23.46 -10.82
CA PHE A 700 0.81 -22.66 -11.66
C PHE A 700 0.48 -22.76 -13.15
N PHE A 701 0.41 -23.99 -13.68
CA PHE A 701 0.15 -24.19 -15.10
C PHE A 701 -1.31 -23.93 -15.49
N LYS A 702 -2.28 -24.08 -14.56
CA LYS A 702 -3.67 -23.67 -14.80
C LYS A 702 -3.76 -22.15 -14.99
N THR A 703 -3.13 -21.38 -14.11
CA THR A 703 -3.09 -19.91 -14.22
C THR A 703 -2.33 -19.47 -15.47
N LEU A 704 -1.17 -20.06 -15.75
CA LEU A 704 -0.41 -19.77 -16.97
C LEU A 704 -1.23 -20.07 -18.23
N LYS A 705 -1.93 -21.20 -18.29
CA LYS A 705 -2.81 -21.56 -19.41
C LYS A 705 -3.94 -20.54 -19.60
N ASN A 706 -4.57 -20.08 -18.52
CA ASN A 706 -5.61 -19.05 -18.60
C ASN A 706 -5.06 -17.73 -19.16
N LEU A 707 -3.87 -17.33 -18.74
CA LEU A 707 -3.20 -16.12 -19.24
C LEU A 707 -2.85 -16.24 -20.72
N VAL A 708 -2.34 -17.41 -21.14
CA VAL A 708 -2.08 -17.72 -22.55
C VAL A 708 -3.38 -17.66 -23.37
N HIS A 709 -4.51 -18.18 -22.87
CA HIS A 709 -5.79 -18.07 -23.55
C HIS A 709 -6.25 -16.62 -23.73
N ILE A 710 -6.09 -15.78 -22.70
CA ILE A 710 -6.41 -14.35 -22.78
C ILE A 710 -5.50 -13.66 -23.81
N ALA A 711 -4.20 -13.96 -23.81
CA ALA A 711 -3.25 -13.43 -24.79
C ALA A 711 -3.61 -13.86 -26.23
N CYS A 712 -3.95 -15.13 -26.46
CA CYS A 712 -4.43 -15.62 -27.76
C CYS A 712 -5.70 -14.88 -28.19
N PHE A 713 -6.66 -14.70 -27.28
CA PHE A 713 -7.91 -13.99 -27.57
C PHE A 713 -7.66 -12.53 -27.96
N LEU A 714 -6.84 -11.81 -27.17
CA LEU A 714 -6.48 -10.43 -27.47
C LEU A 714 -5.71 -10.31 -28.80
N GLY A 715 -4.79 -11.25 -29.07
CA GLY A 715 -4.07 -11.32 -30.34
C GLY A 715 -5.00 -11.54 -31.52
N ALA A 716 -5.92 -12.52 -31.42
CA ALA A 716 -6.90 -12.81 -32.47
C ALA A 716 -7.84 -11.63 -32.73
N VAL A 717 -8.32 -10.97 -31.66
CA VAL A 717 -9.13 -9.74 -31.77
C VAL A 717 -8.32 -8.62 -32.43
N GLY A 718 -7.06 -8.42 -32.03
CA GLY A 718 -6.19 -7.41 -32.63
C GLY A 718 -5.99 -7.64 -34.13
N VAL A 719 -5.67 -8.87 -34.54
CA VAL A 719 -5.51 -9.23 -35.95
C VAL A 719 -6.83 -9.04 -36.71
N PHE A 720 -7.96 -9.50 -36.16
CA PHE A 720 -9.27 -9.32 -36.76
C PHE A 720 -9.61 -7.83 -36.98
N VAL A 721 -9.45 -7.01 -35.94
CA VAL A 721 -9.68 -5.55 -36.01
C VAL A 721 -8.75 -4.89 -37.02
N SER A 722 -7.47 -5.26 -37.05
CA SER A 722 -6.52 -4.72 -38.03
C SER A 722 -6.87 -5.13 -39.47
N SER A 723 -7.40 -6.34 -39.68
CA SER A 723 -7.81 -6.81 -41.01
C SER A 723 -9.09 -6.14 -41.51
N CYS A 724 -10.09 -5.97 -40.64
CA CYS A 724 -11.40 -5.40 -41.01
C CYS A 724 -11.38 -3.86 -41.04
N CYS A 725 -10.75 -3.24 -40.05
CA CYS A 725 -10.81 -1.81 -39.81
C CYS A 725 -9.44 -1.12 -39.96
N GLY A 726 -8.36 -1.84 -40.28
CA GLY A 726 -7.00 -1.28 -40.32
C GLY A 726 -6.86 -0.11 -41.28
N LYS A 727 -7.48 -0.17 -42.45
CA LYS A 727 -7.49 0.97 -43.40
C LYS A 727 -8.10 2.22 -42.75
N ASN A 728 -9.26 2.09 -42.11
CA ASN A 728 -9.94 3.20 -41.44
C ASN A 728 -9.15 3.72 -40.24
N ILE A 729 -8.57 2.83 -39.44
CA ILE A 729 -7.74 3.19 -38.29
C ILE A 729 -6.53 4.02 -38.75
N LEU A 730 -5.83 3.57 -39.79
CA LEU A 730 -4.66 4.29 -40.32
C LEU A 730 -5.03 5.60 -41.00
N ALA A 731 -6.16 5.67 -41.69
CA ALA A 731 -6.66 6.92 -42.29
C ALA A 731 -7.02 7.96 -41.20
N ILE A 732 -7.65 7.54 -40.11
CA ILE A 732 -8.03 8.42 -39.00
C ILE A 732 -6.81 8.89 -38.22
N LEU A 733 -5.89 7.97 -37.88
CA LEU A 733 -4.73 8.25 -37.05
C LEU A 733 -3.61 8.93 -37.83
N PHE A 734 -3.45 8.64 -39.11
CA PHE A 734 -2.39 9.19 -39.95
C PHE A 734 -2.96 9.90 -41.18
N ARG A 735 -2.74 9.35 -42.37
CA ARG A 735 -3.18 9.85 -43.69
C ARG A 735 -3.50 8.68 -44.63
N GLU A 736 -4.14 8.94 -45.77
CA GLU A 736 -4.49 7.92 -46.77
C GLU A 736 -3.26 7.12 -47.27
N ASP A 737 -2.08 7.74 -47.34
CA ASP A 737 -0.85 7.07 -47.78
C ASP A 737 -0.42 5.93 -46.83
N TYR A 738 -0.77 6.05 -45.53
CA TYR A 738 -0.59 4.97 -44.54
C TYR A 738 -1.69 3.91 -44.69
N ALA A 739 -2.93 4.33 -44.94
CA ALA A 739 -4.07 3.45 -45.13
C ALA A 739 -3.90 2.51 -46.35
N ALA A 740 -3.24 2.99 -47.41
CA ALA A 740 -2.86 2.20 -48.57
C ALA A 740 -1.96 1.00 -48.22
N ARG A 741 -1.22 1.08 -47.10
CA ARG A 741 -0.30 0.05 -46.60
C ARG A 741 -0.90 -0.80 -45.46
N SER A 742 -2.23 -0.78 -45.28
CA SER A 742 -2.94 -1.50 -44.20
C SER A 742 -2.65 -3.00 -44.07
N ARG A 743 -2.24 -3.68 -45.16
CA ARG A 743 -1.80 -5.08 -45.12
C ARG A 743 -0.54 -5.27 -44.27
N ILE A 744 0.42 -4.33 -44.31
CA ILE A 744 1.63 -4.38 -43.47
C ILE A 744 1.25 -4.21 -42.00
N PHE A 745 0.34 -3.29 -41.68
CA PHE A 745 -0.18 -3.13 -40.32
C PHE A 745 -0.82 -4.44 -39.78
N THR A 746 -1.56 -5.16 -40.62
CA THR A 746 -2.13 -6.46 -40.25
C THR A 746 -1.05 -7.52 -39.98
N LEU A 747 0.01 -7.56 -40.80
CA LEU A 747 1.15 -8.46 -40.58
C LEU A 747 1.92 -8.14 -39.29
N LEU A 748 2.11 -6.85 -38.99
CA LEU A 748 2.74 -6.43 -37.74
C LEU A 748 1.88 -6.82 -36.52
N MET A 749 0.55 -6.70 -36.62
CA MET A 749 -0.37 -7.16 -35.58
C MET A 749 -0.33 -8.69 -35.40
N LEU A 750 -0.16 -9.45 -36.48
CA LEU A 750 0.06 -10.89 -36.40
C LEU A 750 1.37 -11.22 -35.66
N ALA A 751 2.45 -10.50 -35.96
CA ALA A 751 3.72 -10.65 -35.25
C ALA A 751 3.56 -10.40 -33.74
N TYR A 752 2.76 -9.38 -33.38
CA TYR A 752 2.53 -9.03 -31.99
C TYR A 752 1.56 -9.96 -31.25
N ALA A 753 0.61 -10.59 -31.95
CA ALA A 753 -0.18 -11.67 -31.36
C ALA A 753 0.73 -12.82 -30.88
N VAL A 754 1.80 -13.14 -31.63
CA VAL A 754 2.84 -14.07 -31.17
C VAL A 754 3.62 -13.49 -30.00
N GLN A 755 3.92 -12.20 -30.02
CA GLN A 755 4.64 -11.52 -28.93
C GLN A 755 3.88 -11.55 -27.60
N TYR A 756 2.55 -11.48 -27.59
CA TYR A 756 1.77 -11.64 -26.36
C TYR A 756 2.01 -12.99 -25.68
N LEU A 757 2.19 -14.05 -26.47
CA LEU A 757 2.54 -15.38 -25.95
C LEU A 757 3.94 -15.37 -25.35
N ASN A 758 4.90 -14.72 -26.04
CA ASN A 758 6.25 -14.51 -25.50
C ASN A 758 6.22 -13.81 -24.15
N ILE A 759 5.39 -12.78 -23.99
CA ILE A 759 5.23 -12.06 -22.72
C ILE A 759 4.73 -12.99 -21.61
N CYS A 760 3.71 -13.82 -21.88
CA CYS A 760 3.19 -14.78 -20.89
C CYS A 760 4.26 -15.81 -20.46
N LEU A 761 4.93 -16.43 -21.43
CA LEU A 761 5.93 -17.46 -21.18
C LEU A 761 7.23 -16.91 -20.57
N ASN A 762 7.62 -15.67 -20.89
CA ASN A 762 8.77 -15.04 -20.27
C ASN A 762 8.49 -14.70 -18.80
N ASN A 763 7.28 -14.24 -18.48
CA ASN A 763 6.88 -13.95 -17.11
C ASN A 763 6.78 -15.20 -16.22
N SER A 764 6.41 -16.37 -16.77
CA SER A 764 6.47 -17.63 -15.99
C SER A 764 7.92 -18.05 -15.68
N ILE A 765 8.86 -17.85 -16.62
CA ILE A 765 10.30 -18.05 -16.39
C ILE A 765 10.80 -17.11 -15.28
N THR A 766 10.37 -15.85 -15.31
CA THR A 766 10.66 -14.87 -14.25
C THR A 766 10.08 -15.30 -12.90
N ALA A 767 8.82 -15.75 -12.86
CA ALA A 767 8.17 -16.25 -11.64
C ALA A 767 8.92 -17.47 -11.04
N ALA A 768 9.45 -18.34 -11.90
CA ALA A 768 10.28 -19.49 -11.51
C ALA A 768 11.74 -19.13 -11.16
N ARG A 769 12.12 -17.84 -11.28
CA ARG A 769 13.48 -17.31 -11.07
C ARG A 769 14.56 -17.88 -12.01
N LEU A 770 14.18 -18.30 -13.20
CA LEU A 770 15.09 -18.83 -14.24
C LEU A 770 15.72 -17.71 -15.09
N LEU A 771 16.20 -16.65 -14.45
CA LEU A 771 16.62 -15.41 -15.13
C LEU A 771 17.87 -15.57 -16.00
N LYS A 772 18.74 -16.54 -15.68
CA LYS A 772 19.99 -16.78 -16.43
C LYS A 772 19.76 -17.22 -17.87
N VAL A 773 18.59 -17.77 -18.21
CA VAL A 773 18.32 -18.33 -19.53
C VAL A 773 17.81 -17.26 -20.52
N GLN A 774 17.18 -16.20 -20.00
CA GLN A 774 16.59 -15.13 -20.82
C GLN A 774 17.57 -14.43 -21.78
N PRO A 775 18.82 -14.08 -21.38
CA PRO A 775 19.77 -13.45 -22.29
C PRO A 775 20.06 -14.30 -23.54
N TYR A 776 20.20 -15.62 -23.38
CA TYR A 776 20.49 -16.52 -24.50
C TYR A 776 19.34 -16.57 -25.51
N ILE A 777 18.10 -16.62 -25.02
CA ILE A 777 16.90 -16.57 -25.88
C ILE A 777 16.92 -15.27 -26.70
N TYR A 778 17.20 -14.13 -26.06
CA TYR A 778 17.24 -12.84 -26.74
C TYR A 778 18.40 -12.72 -27.75
N ILE A 779 19.57 -13.28 -27.46
CA ILE A 779 20.73 -13.30 -28.37
C ILE A 779 20.42 -14.13 -29.63
N VAL A 780 19.85 -15.33 -29.46
CA VAL A 780 19.48 -16.19 -30.59
C VAL A 780 18.41 -15.52 -31.45
N ALA A 781 17.38 -14.94 -30.81
CA ALA A 781 16.34 -14.20 -31.51
C ALA A 781 16.91 -12.96 -32.24
N LEU A 782 17.86 -12.25 -31.64
CA LEU A 782 18.51 -11.10 -32.27
C LEU A 782 19.30 -11.50 -33.51
N GLY A 783 20.11 -12.58 -33.42
CA GLY A 783 20.85 -13.11 -34.56
C GLY A 783 19.91 -13.53 -35.71
N GLY A 784 18.84 -14.23 -35.37
CA GLY A 784 17.79 -14.59 -36.33
C GLY A 784 17.12 -13.38 -36.98
N ASN A 785 16.80 -12.36 -36.20
CA ASN A 785 16.16 -11.14 -36.70
C ASN A 785 17.08 -10.35 -37.65
N VAL A 786 18.38 -10.25 -37.33
CA VAL A 786 19.38 -9.61 -38.20
C VAL A 786 19.50 -10.37 -39.53
N LEU A 787 19.64 -11.69 -39.50
CA LEU A 787 19.72 -12.51 -40.71
C LEU A 787 18.45 -12.42 -41.56
N ALA A 788 17.28 -12.47 -40.92
CA ALA A 788 15.99 -12.36 -41.60
C ALA A 788 15.84 -10.99 -42.28
N ASN A 789 16.16 -9.89 -41.60
CA ASN A 789 16.09 -8.55 -42.21
C ASN A 789 17.11 -8.37 -43.34
N MET A 790 18.33 -8.91 -43.20
CA MET A 790 19.36 -8.85 -44.23
C MET A 790 18.94 -9.52 -45.53
N VAL A 791 18.17 -10.62 -45.46
CA VAL A 791 17.70 -11.36 -46.65
C VAL A 791 16.37 -10.83 -47.17
N LEU A 792 15.41 -10.52 -46.28
CA LEU A 792 14.03 -10.26 -46.67
C LEU A 792 13.77 -8.80 -47.03
N VAL A 793 14.41 -7.82 -46.36
CA VAL A 793 14.17 -6.39 -46.63
C VAL A 793 14.59 -6.00 -48.05
N PRO A 794 15.78 -6.41 -48.56
CA PRO A 794 16.16 -6.08 -49.94
C PRO A 794 15.25 -6.72 -50.99
N ARG A 795 14.63 -7.87 -50.70
CA ARG A 795 13.80 -8.63 -51.66
C ARG A 795 12.33 -8.22 -51.65
N TYR A 796 11.78 -7.91 -50.48
CA TYR A 796 10.33 -7.72 -50.28
C TYR A 796 9.97 -6.36 -49.66
N GLY A 797 10.95 -5.45 -49.51
CA GLY A 797 10.73 -4.12 -48.95
C GLY A 797 10.13 -4.17 -47.54
N LEU A 798 9.11 -3.35 -47.27
CA LEU A 798 8.43 -3.29 -45.97
C LEU A 798 7.74 -4.61 -45.57
N TYR A 799 7.27 -5.41 -46.53
CA TYR A 799 6.73 -6.74 -46.24
C TYR A 799 7.84 -7.65 -45.71
N GLY A 800 9.05 -7.55 -46.27
CA GLY A 800 10.22 -8.27 -45.80
C GLY A 800 10.56 -7.96 -44.34
N ALA A 801 10.49 -6.70 -43.95
CA ALA A 801 10.68 -6.28 -42.56
C ALA A 801 9.58 -6.86 -41.64
N ALA A 802 8.31 -6.80 -42.05
CA ALA A 802 7.21 -7.39 -41.27
C ALA A 802 7.36 -8.91 -41.09
N TYR A 803 7.75 -9.63 -42.15
CA TYR A 803 8.05 -11.06 -42.06
C TYR A 803 9.23 -11.36 -41.14
N ALA A 804 10.28 -10.54 -41.17
CA ALA A 804 11.41 -10.71 -40.27
C ALA A 804 11.02 -10.55 -38.79
N VAL A 805 10.13 -9.61 -38.47
CA VAL A 805 9.57 -9.46 -37.11
C VAL A 805 8.77 -10.70 -36.68
N ILE A 806 7.95 -11.27 -37.58
CA ILE A 806 7.21 -12.52 -37.31
C ILE A 806 8.19 -13.68 -37.03
N ILE A 807 9.22 -13.84 -37.87
CA ILE A 807 10.23 -14.90 -37.71
C ILE A 807 10.95 -14.75 -36.36
N SER A 808 11.38 -13.54 -36.01
CA SER A 808 12.01 -13.25 -34.71
C SER A 808 11.09 -13.61 -33.54
N ALA A 809 9.81 -13.22 -33.61
CA ALA A 809 8.82 -13.53 -32.57
C ALA A 809 8.59 -15.04 -32.41
N ILE A 810 8.56 -15.81 -33.52
CA ILE A 810 8.43 -17.27 -33.50
C ILE A 810 9.69 -17.93 -32.93
N MET A 811 10.89 -17.49 -33.32
CA MET A 811 12.14 -18.00 -32.75
C MET A 811 12.18 -17.79 -31.23
N GLN A 812 11.77 -16.61 -30.77
CA GLN A 812 11.65 -16.32 -29.35
C GLN A 812 10.60 -17.23 -28.67
N LEU A 813 9.47 -17.50 -29.33
CA LEU A 813 8.41 -18.38 -28.83
C LEU A 813 8.88 -19.82 -28.66
N ILE A 814 9.67 -20.32 -29.62
CA ILE A 814 10.27 -21.66 -29.54
C ILE A 814 11.22 -21.73 -28.33
N GLY A 815 12.10 -20.75 -28.16
CA GLY A 815 13.02 -20.69 -27.02
C GLY A 815 12.28 -20.64 -25.68
N ASN A 816 11.31 -19.73 -25.55
CA ASN A 816 10.48 -19.60 -24.35
C ASN A 816 9.66 -20.87 -24.07
N GLY A 817 9.13 -21.51 -25.12
CA GLY A 817 8.37 -22.75 -25.06
C GLY A 817 9.22 -23.92 -24.57
N ALA A 818 10.45 -24.08 -25.09
CA ALA A 818 11.37 -25.12 -24.66
C ALA A 818 11.72 -25.01 -23.16
N ILE A 819 11.96 -23.79 -22.67
CA ILE A 819 12.22 -23.57 -21.24
C ILE A 819 10.99 -23.82 -20.39
N ASN A 820 9.80 -23.40 -20.83
CA ASN A 820 8.57 -23.69 -20.10
C ASN A 820 8.21 -25.19 -20.09
N TYR A 821 8.56 -25.92 -21.15
CA TYR A 821 8.44 -27.37 -21.18
C TYR A 821 9.40 -28.04 -20.19
N SER A 822 10.66 -27.61 -20.14
CA SER A 822 11.62 -28.06 -19.13
C SER A 822 11.13 -27.73 -17.71
N LEU A 823 10.61 -26.52 -17.48
CA LEU A 823 10.00 -26.11 -16.21
C LEU A 823 8.80 -26.98 -15.83
N TYR A 824 7.99 -27.39 -16.80
CA TYR A 824 6.86 -28.30 -16.56
C TYR A 824 7.34 -29.68 -16.08
N ASN A 825 8.40 -30.21 -16.68
CA ASN A 825 8.94 -31.53 -16.33
C ASN A 825 9.72 -31.49 -15.01
N ASN A 826 10.49 -30.43 -14.77
CA ASN A 826 11.40 -30.27 -13.63
C ASN A 826 10.82 -29.35 -12.53
N PHE A 827 9.50 -29.36 -12.33
CA PHE A 827 8.84 -28.48 -11.35
C PHE A 827 9.15 -28.95 -9.91
N THR A 828 10.16 -28.36 -9.26
CA THR A 828 10.61 -28.78 -7.92
C THR A 828 9.98 -27.97 -6.78
N ARG A 829 9.95 -28.57 -5.57
CA ARG A 829 9.38 -28.00 -4.34
C ARG A 829 10.36 -27.11 -3.54
N ARG A 830 11.63 -27.01 -3.93
CA ARG A 830 12.66 -26.28 -3.15
C ARG A 830 13.70 -25.57 -4.03
N PRO A 831 14.05 -24.31 -3.75
CA PRO A 831 15.07 -23.56 -4.51
C PRO A 831 16.52 -24.08 -4.35
N LYS A 832 16.78 -25.00 -3.41
CA LYS A 832 18.16 -25.44 -3.10
C LYS A 832 18.76 -26.44 -4.10
N ASP A 833 17.93 -27.15 -4.87
CA ASP A 833 18.42 -28.18 -5.79
C ASP A 833 18.70 -27.64 -7.21
N PHE A 834 18.51 -26.33 -7.44
CA PHE A 834 18.59 -25.75 -8.78
C PHE A 834 20.00 -25.38 -9.25
N ASN A 835 21.01 -25.41 -8.39
CA ASN A 835 22.40 -25.26 -8.84
C ASN A 835 22.91 -26.48 -9.64
N ASN A 836 22.19 -27.60 -9.61
CA ASN A 836 22.54 -28.83 -10.33
C ASN A 836 21.77 -29.00 -11.66
N LEU A 837 21.03 -27.97 -12.10
CA LEU A 837 20.33 -27.91 -13.39
C LEU A 837 20.94 -26.86 -14.34
N MET A 838 22.13 -26.33 -14.00
CA MET A 838 23.05 -25.75 -15.00
C MET A 838 23.59 -26.84 -15.90
#